data_AF-A0AAD3CZ84-F1
#
_entry.id   AF-A0AAD3CZ84-F1
#
_cell.length_a   1.000
_cell.length_b   1.000
_cell.length_c   1.000
_cell.angle_alpha   90.00
_cell.angle_beta   90.00
_cell.angle_gamma   90.00
#
_symmetry.space_group_name_H-M   'P 1'
#
loop_
_entity.id
_entity.type
_entity.pdbx_description
1 polymer ?
#
loop_
_entity_poly.entity_id
_entity_poly.type
_entity_poly.pdbx_seq_one_letter_code
_entity_poly.pdbx_strand_id
1 'polypeptide(L)'
;MKMRKMKKRNMKRIELILLGMLLLLLITIILNISIALDLIVSANIIKAPDKDNMSINNQLQQVFLEAHFDLLQQQRIYTSSSSSSNHTESKEDDMKSIVSRNVSKPTPKLLRQAVGLEPRIQCHLPEKNVPWILDGTYESYDSCRFPILSNISAKFLSSVRRIVRISIRTALCMKDPHRSIFSSASYKRTCGLCGDNAEYLRELQEDIAKKFAKKCKELVVYGAALGSKYEQWMRSSNFLGDHSIKVVRRYGTCFFQFVTDVDHTGDLLSADGSQRLVVIDPSRMPYKNNRRNTKILKLNPGLLFPWADRRLLTTLPVGRYGVCSSYMGLPPDKASVGDSSTVSFKAHCDAIIAAAEKRPTVSDDLETLRLQCQHYEEMHSNEALQSSQLFYNQHPLVDTAFIVYDMRNSTCRKFNGDFGCSWLSEIHCFSDRDQISFPHVLASSGLRLSPHMQVSGQEYRDRIYINEKQRPMLHIAKRGCHWYYRSFSRCVASSNTHIDEEMIKDNETPPTTTTTSTKPRVAVIVAGTLNRFIFDSALKNLIKPMKKRASVDYYVSLSTARMKAYRSDSGYTDRLQPDPTLPSSSVKDFVDIEEYIRTKIASLASSVGAVYLQESIDIDSEPMLIARRERALEEHPDEDPDSRFPIIDNRNAAISQRTANANRNLLRLHLAIQSLWKTATNWEKEEGFKYDYVMLLRDDSLWLKEFDIRNLIAKGGDIFIPACDARDPPLQPSEINDHILVSRRDTADVFGNYYSELSKKDVKGCMKLLPDDLTKGGKRGCNSEMLLKWIVDERNITVTKLGQSKLPFQRSANVKLPDGSNVPCFHKFCQSRKHPLTFTNESNAIKICKHIDWKKVFEVK
;
A
#
# COMPACT_ATOMS: atom_id res chain seq x y z
N MET A 1 -36.32 -69.44 6.99
CA MET A 1 -35.35 -68.41 6.52
C MET A 1 -35.83 -66.95 6.68
N LYS A 2 -37.14 -66.63 6.71
CA LYS A 2 -37.68 -65.26 6.94
C LYS A 2 -37.44 -64.68 8.35
N MET A 3 -37.40 -65.50 9.41
CA MET A 3 -37.18 -64.99 10.78
C MET A 3 -35.76 -64.49 11.07
N ARG A 4 -34.71 -65.01 10.40
CA ARG A 4 -33.32 -64.53 10.59
C ARG A 4 -33.08 -63.15 9.95
N LYS A 5 -33.84 -62.76 8.92
CA LYS A 5 -33.72 -61.44 8.28
C LYS A 5 -34.39 -60.30 9.09
N MET A 6 -35.46 -60.59 9.84
CA MET A 6 -36.08 -59.57 10.72
C MET A 6 -35.20 -59.22 11.92
N LYS A 7 -34.53 -60.21 12.53
CA LYS A 7 -33.66 -59.97 13.70
C LYS A 7 -32.46 -59.06 13.39
N LYS A 8 -31.91 -59.14 12.17
CA LYS A 8 -30.76 -58.32 11.74
C LYS A 8 -31.12 -56.87 11.42
N ARG A 9 -32.37 -56.60 11.04
CA ARG A 9 -32.85 -55.23 10.74
C ARG A 9 -33.18 -54.44 12.01
N ASN A 10 -33.70 -55.12 13.04
CA ASN A 10 -33.97 -54.50 14.34
C ASN A 10 -32.70 -54.21 15.14
N MET A 11 -31.66 -55.05 15.05
CA MET A 11 -30.36 -54.77 15.69
C MET A 11 -29.71 -53.49 15.16
N LYS A 12 -29.70 -53.27 13.83
CA LYS A 12 -29.14 -52.04 13.24
C LYS A 12 -29.90 -50.78 13.64
N ARG A 13 -31.21 -50.86 13.90
CA ARG A 13 -31.99 -49.72 14.42
C ARG A 13 -31.61 -49.40 15.86
N ILE A 14 -31.41 -50.43 16.69
CA ILE A 14 -30.99 -50.24 18.09
C ILE A 14 -29.58 -49.64 18.15
N GLU A 15 -28.64 -50.12 17.32
CA GLU A 15 -27.29 -49.54 17.21
C GLU A 15 -27.34 -48.05 16.80
N LEU A 16 -28.19 -47.69 15.83
CA LEU A 16 -28.33 -46.30 15.39
C LEU A 16 -28.91 -45.39 16.48
N ILE A 17 -29.89 -45.89 17.24
CA ILE A 17 -30.51 -45.15 18.36
C ILE A 17 -29.49 -44.95 19.48
N LEU A 18 -28.72 -45.99 19.82
CA LEU A 18 -27.66 -45.89 20.83
C LEU A 18 -26.56 -44.91 20.40
N LEU A 19 -26.16 -44.90 19.12
CA LEU A 19 -25.20 -43.93 18.60
C LEU A 19 -25.74 -42.49 18.69
N GLY A 20 -27.02 -42.29 18.38
CA GLY A 20 -27.68 -40.99 18.49
C GLY A 20 -27.77 -40.49 19.93
N MET A 21 -28.09 -41.36 20.88
CA MET A 21 -28.11 -41.03 22.32
C MET A 21 -26.70 -40.69 22.84
N LEU A 22 -25.67 -41.43 22.39
CA LEU A 22 -24.28 -41.16 22.77
C LEU A 22 -23.82 -39.79 22.25
N LEU A 23 -24.19 -39.43 21.01
CA LEU A 23 -23.89 -38.12 20.43
C LEU A 23 -24.59 -36.98 21.19
N LEU A 24 -25.86 -37.18 21.56
CA LEU A 24 -26.63 -36.19 22.33
C LEU A 24 -26.02 -35.96 23.72
N LEU A 25 -25.57 -37.04 24.37
CA LEU A 25 -24.87 -36.98 25.65
C LEU A 25 -23.55 -36.20 25.52
N LEU A 26 -22.77 -36.45 24.46
CA LEU A 26 -21.50 -35.77 24.22
C LEU A 26 -21.70 -34.26 23.99
N ILE A 27 -22.71 -33.88 23.22
CA ILE A 27 -23.08 -32.47 22.99
C ILE A 27 -23.48 -31.80 24.32
N THR A 28 -24.25 -32.49 25.16
CA THR A 28 -24.68 -31.98 26.46
C THR A 28 -23.51 -31.76 27.41
N ILE A 29 -22.53 -32.69 27.42
CA ILE A 29 -21.30 -32.55 28.22
C ILE A 29 -20.47 -31.34 27.74
N ILE A 30 -20.31 -31.16 26.42
CA ILE A 30 -19.58 -30.03 25.85
C ILE A 30 -20.25 -28.70 26.21
N LEU A 31 -21.58 -28.61 26.11
CA LEU A 31 -22.31 -27.39 26.49
C LEU A 31 -22.14 -27.08 27.98
N ASN A 32 -22.24 -28.08 28.85
CA ASN A 32 -22.07 -27.88 30.30
C ASN A 32 -20.63 -27.48 30.67
N ILE A 33 -19.62 -28.02 29.99
CA ILE A 33 -18.22 -27.59 30.17
C ILE A 33 -18.04 -26.13 29.73
N SER A 34 -18.65 -25.73 28.60
CA SER A 34 -18.58 -24.35 28.13
C SER A 34 -19.23 -23.38 29.11
N ILE A 35 -20.42 -23.72 29.63
CA ILE A 35 -21.13 -22.90 30.64
C ILE A 35 -20.33 -22.83 31.95
N ALA A 36 -19.73 -23.93 32.38
CA ALA A 36 -18.88 -23.95 33.58
C ALA A 36 -17.62 -23.08 33.41
N LEU A 37 -16.99 -23.09 32.23
CA LEU A 37 -15.85 -22.23 31.92
C LEU A 37 -16.25 -20.75 31.91
N ASP A 38 -17.39 -20.39 31.31
CA ASP A 38 -17.90 -19.01 31.32
C ASP A 38 -18.22 -18.53 32.75
N LEU A 39 -18.75 -19.41 33.61
CA LEU A 39 -18.99 -19.10 35.02
C LEU A 39 -17.69 -18.95 35.82
N ILE A 40 -16.66 -19.76 35.55
CA ILE A 40 -15.33 -19.63 36.19
C ILE A 40 -14.65 -18.33 35.77
N VAL A 41 -14.73 -17.98 34.48
CA VAL A 41 -14.19 -16.71 33.96
C VAL A 41 -14.93 -15.51 34.57
N SER A 42 -16.27 -15.60 34.68
CA SER A 42 -17.08 -14.54 35.28
C SER A 42 -16.86 -14.40 36.79
N ALA A 43 -16.62 -15.50 37.51
CA ALA A 43 -16.33 -15.48 38.94
C ALA A 43 -14.93 -14.93 39.27
N ASN A 44 -13.96 -15.09 38.38
CA ASN A 44 -12.60 -14.58 38.56
C ASN A 44 -12.41 -13.09 38.21
N ILE A 45 -13.45 -12.42 37.67
CA ILE A 45 -13.42 -10.98 37.38
C ILE A 45 -13.85 -10.14 38.60
N ILE A 46 -14.40 -10.76 39.65
CA ILE A 46 -14.78 -10.08 40.90
C ILE A 46 -13.85 -10.51 42.04
N LYS A 47 -12.57 -10.19 41.94
CA LYS A 47 -11.65 -10.08 43.09
C LYS A 47 -10.48 -9.19 42.67
N ALA A 48 -10.36 -8.05 43.33
CA ALA A 48 -9.26 -7.11 43.15
C ALA A 48 -7.92 -7.82 43.43
N PRO A 49 -6.85 -7.60 42.63
CA PRO A 49 -5.55 -8.12 42.96
C PRO A 49 -4.82 -7.16 43.89
N ASP A 50 -4.50 -7.69 45.06
CA ASP A 50 -3.46 -7.18 45.95
C ASP A 50 -2.08 -7.32 45.28
N LYS A 51 -1.18 -6.42 45.67
CA LYS A 51 0.21 -6.35 45.23
C LYS A 51 1.00 -7.58 45.70
N ASP A 52 2.03 -7.90 44.92
CA ASP A 52 3.11 -8.85 45.22
C ASP A 52 2.88 -10.31 44.82
N ASN A 53 3.07 -10.61 43.52
CA ASN A 53 3.83 -11.78 43.04
C ASN A 53 3.92 -11.82 41.50
N MET A 54 4.96 -11.19 40.94
CA MET A 54 5.36 -11.39 39.54
C MET A 54 6.89 -11.57 39.49
N SER A 55 7.36 -12.79 39.76
CA SER A 55 8.79 -13.13 39.68
C SER A 55 9.10 -14.50 39.03
N ILE A 56 8.10 -15.31 38.65
CA ILE A 56 8.36 -16.67 38.14
C ILE A 56 7.56 -16.95 36.85
N ASN A 57 7.68 -16.06 35.86
CA ASN A 57 7.27 -16.36 34.48
C ASN A 57 8.23 -15.82 33.41
N ASN A 58 9.40 -15.29 33.81
CA ASN A 58 10.37 -14.66 32.90
C ASN A 58 11.57 -15.56 32.51
N GLN A 59 11.55 -16.87 32.79
CA GLN A 59 12.66 -17.78 32.44
C GLN A 59 12.31 -18.92 31.46
N LEU A 60 11.10 -18.92 30.88
CA LEU A 60 10.71 -19.88 29.82
C LEU A 60 10.45 -19.24 28.44
N GLN A 61 10.83 -17.97 28.26
CA GLN A 61 10.81 -17.26 26.98
C GLN A 61 12.21 -16.90 26.43
N GLN A 62 13.29 -17.50 26.97
CA GLN A 62 14.67 -17.16 26.60
C GLN A 62 15.40 -18.22 25.77
N VAL A 63 14.63 -19.02 25.03
CA VAL A 63 15.11 -19.85 23.91
C VAL A 63 14.05 -19.72 22.82
N PHE A 64 14.43 -19.34 21.59
CA PHE A 64 13.62 -19.10 20.36
C PHE A 64 13.52 -17.64 19.90
N LEU A 65 14.55 -17.18 19.15
CA LEU A 65 14.47 -15.96 18.31
C LEU A 65 15.59 -15.93 17.26
N GLU A 66 15.37 -16.55 16.09
CA GLU A 66 16.30 -16.42 14.93
C GLU A 66 15.59 -16.28 13.55
N ALA A 67 14.29 -16.01 13.50
CA ALA A 67 13.57 -15.86 12.22
C ALA A 67 12.72 -14.56 12.10
N HIS A 68 12.84 -13.61 13.04
CA HIS A 68 12.00 -12.41 13.07
C HIS A 68 12.78 -11.10 13.30
N PHE A 69 13.95 -10.97 12.67
CA PHE A 69 14.90 -9.89 13.02
C PHE A 69 14.81 -8.58 12.21
N ASP A 70 14.03 -8.50 11.11
CA ASP A 70 14.05 -7.29 10.27
C ASP A 70 13.00 -6.20 10.63
N LEU A 71 12.06 -6.46 11.54
CA LEU A 71 11.02 -5.47 11.90
C LEU A 71 11.30 -4.70 13.22
N LEU A 72 12.11 -5.25 14.14
CA LEU A 72 12.32 -4.65 15.47
C LEU A 72 13.66 -3.92 15.65
N GLN A 73 14.66 -4.12 14.78
CA GLN A 73 15.91 -3.35 14.86
C GLN A 73 15.83 -1.95 14.21
N GLN A 74 14.89 -1.70 13.30
CA GLN A 74 14.76 -0.35 12.70
C GLN A 74 14.11 0.68 13.63
N GLN A 75 13.41 0.27 14.70
CA GLN A 75 12.79 1.20 15.65
C GLN A 75 13.68 1.66 16.81
N ARG A 76 14.83 1.01 17.08
CA ARG A 76 15.72 1.41 18.21
C ARG A 76 16.90 2.30 17.84
N ILE A 77 17.21 2.51 16.55
CA ILE A 77 18.35 3.35 16.14
C ILE A 77 17.95 4.82 15.90
N TYR A 78 16.65 5.15 15.87
CA TYR A 78 16.18 6.53 15.63
C TYR A 78 15.98 7.39 16.90
N THR A 79 16.35 6.91 18.09
CA THR A 79 16.15 7.67 19.36
C THR A 79 17.41 7.92 20.19
N SER A 80 18.62 7.76 19.63
CA SER A 80 19.85 8.09 20.36
C SER A 80 20.96 8.66 19.48
N SER A 81 20.79 9.91 19.02
CA SER A 81 21.92 10.77 18.62
C SER A 81 21.53 12.25 18.63
N SER A 82 21.35 12.83 19.82
CA SER A 82 21.40 14.28 20.00
C SER A 82 21.81 14.64 21.44
N SER A 83 23.09 14.51 21.75
CA SER A 83 23.72 15.27 22.85
C SER A 83 25.25 15.15 22.79
N SER A 84 25.91 16.20 22.30
CA SER A 84 27.10 16.82 22.91
C SER A 84 28.00 17.48 21.85
N SER A 85 28.05 18.80 21.87
CA SER A 85 29.32 19.54 21.96
C SER A 85 29.03 21.02 22.22
N ASN A 86 29.56 21.50 23.35
CA ASN A 86 29.66 22.91 23.70
C ASN A 86 30.88 23.54 22.99
N HIS A 87 30.76 24.85 22.69
CA HIS A 87 31.78 25.92 22.59
C HIS A 87 33.08 25.64 21.80
N THR A 88 33.55 26.53 20.90
CA THR A 88 33.95 27.93 21.14
C THR A 88 34.03 28.75 19.84
N GLU A 89 34.02 30.07 20.02
CA GLU A 89 34.24 31.17 19.06
C GLU A 89 35.56 31.07 18.26
N SER A 90 35.59 31.57 17.02
CA SER A 90 36.25 32.84 16.66
C SER A 90 36.57 32.97 15.16
N LYS A 91 36.40 34.21 14.67
CA LYS A 91 37.05 34.94 13.55
C LYS A 91 36.82 34.45 12.10
N GLU A 92 36.18 35.24 11.23
CA GLU A 92 36.60 36.49 10.55
C GLU A 92 37.79 36.31 9.58
N ASP A 93 37.61 36.89 8.38
CA ASP A 93 38.50 37.00 7.21
C ASP A 93 38.63 35.72 6.35
N ASP A 94 38.58 35.73 5.01
CA ASP A 94 38.98 36.76 4.06
C ASP A 94 38.36 36.48 2.68
N MET A 95 37.92 37.52 1.96
CA MET A 95 37.31 37.43 0.63
C MET A 95 38.06 38.34 -0.36
N LYS A 96 38.93 37.76 -1.20
CA LYS A 96 39.51 38.38 -2.43
C LYS A 96 39.76 37.28 -3.47
N SER A 97 39.00 37.23 -4.57
CA SER A 97 39.18 37.94 -5.86
C SER A 97 40.36 37.45 -6.71
N ILE A 98 40.09 37.27 -8.02
CA ILE A 98 40.95 37.39 -9.24
C ILE A 98 40.76 36.15 -10.15
N VAL A 99 39.90 36.22 -11.18
CA VAL A 99 40.13 36.72 -12.57
C VAL A 99 40.60 35.62 -13.53
N SER A 100 39.72 35.37 -14.52
CA SER A 100 39.89 34.95 -15.92
C SER A 100 41.09 34.12 -16.36
N ARG A 101 40.82 33.10 -17.19
CA ARG A 101 41.54 32.87 -18.46
C ARG A 101 40.67 32.15 -19.49
N ASN A 102 40.51 32.81 -20.63
CA ASN A 102 40.08 32.23 -21.90
C ASN A 102 41.06 31.15 -22.34
N VAL A 103 40.56 29.99 -22.81
CA VAL A 103 41.27 29.17 -23.81
C VAL A 103 40.28 28.60 -24.82
N SER A 104 40.65 28.81 -26.07
CA SER A 104 40.05 28.43 -27.34
C SER A 104 39.76 26.93 -27.53
N LYS A 105 38.66 26.66 -28.24
CA LYS A 105 38.29 25.37 -28.84
C LYS A 105 39.39 24.82 -29.76
N PRO A 106 39.42 23.49 -29.93
CA PRO A 106 39.50 22.93 -31.27
C PRO A 106 38.39 21.93 -31.55
N THR A 107 37.83 22.02 -32.75
CA THR A 107 36.88 21.11 -33.37
C THR A 107 37.55 19.77 -33.69
N PRO A 108 36.98 18.60 -33.38
CA PRO A 108 37.46 17.33 -33.94
C PRO A 108 36.71 16.99 -35.23
N LYS A 109 37.49 16.66 -36.26
CA LYS A 109 37.04 16.09 -37.53
C LYS A 109 36.40 14.73 -37.31
N LEU A 110 35.28 14.50 -37.99
CA LEU A 110 34.63 13.21 -38.19
C LEU A 110 35.61 12.18 -38.79
N LEU A 111 35.95 11.14 -38.04
CA LEU A 111 36.40 9.86 -38.57
C LEU A 111 35.30 8.84 -38.35
N ARG A 112 34.67 8.37 -39.44
CA ARG A 112 33.88 7.14 -39.44
C ARG A 112 34.86 5.97 -39.35
N GLN A 113 35.06 5.42 -38.17
CA GLN A 113 35.60 4.08 -38.01
C GLN A 113 34.43 3.12 -37.80
N ALA A 114 34.37 2.08 -38.64
CA ALA A 114 33.51 0.94 -38.44
C ALA A 114 33.90 0.27 -37.12
N VAL A 115 32.99 0.30 -36.15
CA VAL A 115 33.14 -0.41 -34.88
C VAL A 115 33.12 -1.91 -35.18
N GLY A 116 34.29 -2.54 -35.02
CA GLY A 116 34.41 -3.99 -35.00
C GLY A 116 33.58 -4.57 -33.85
N LEU A 117 32.88 -5.65 -34.13
CA LEU A 117 32.16 -6.45 -33.13
C LEU A 117 33.14 -6.89 -32.04
N GLU A 118 32.93 -6.40 -30.82
CA GLU A 118 33.70 -6.84 -29.64
C GLU A 118 33.46 -8.33 -29.31
N PRO A 119 34.42 -9.00 -28.65
CA PRO A 119 34.39 -10.43 -28.40
C PRO A 119 33.26 -10.83 -27.46
N ARG A 120 32.69 -12.02 -27.69
CA ARG A 120 31.70 -12.65 -26.82
C ARG A 120 32.27 -12.83 -25.40
N ILE A 121 31.58 -12.29 -24.40
CA ILE A 121 31.85 -12.52 -22.98
C ILE A 121 31.80 -14.03 -22.69
N GLN A 122 32.89 -14.60 -22.19
CA GLN A 122 32.88 -15.95 -21.60
C GLN A 122 32.00 -15.91 -20.34
N CYS A 123 30.95 -16.72 -20.27
CA CYS A 123 30.15 -16.82 -19.05
C CYS A 123 31.04 -17.35 -17.91
N HIS A 124 31.12 -16.61 -16.80
CA HIS A 124 32.03 -16.86 -15.68
C HIS A 124 31.42 -17.85 -14.66
N LEU A 125 31.02 -19.04 -15.10
CA LEU A 125 30.35 -20.01 -14.22
C LEU A 125 31.31 -21.06 -13.62
N PRO A 126 31.35 -21.22 -12.28
CA PRO A 126 32.12 -22.28 -11.61
C PRO A 126 31.37 -23.60 -11.33
N GLU A 127 30.04 -23.69 -11.54
CA GLU A 127 29.27 -24.88 -11.15
C GLU A 127 28.60 -25.63 -12.31
N LYS A 128 29.03 -26.89 -12.50
CA LYS A 128 28.63 -27.89 -13.50
C LYS A 128 28.87 -27.47 -14.96
N ASN A 129 29.47 -28.40 -15.71
CA ASN A 129 29.39 -28.46 -17.17
C ASN A 129 27.92 -28.65 -17.58
N VAL A 130 27.08 -27.62 -17.45
CA VAL A 130 25.87 -27.51 -18.25
C VAL A 130 26.40 -27.43 -19.68
N PRO A 131 26.13 -28.42 -20.56
CA PRO A 131 26.64 -28.36 -21.92
C PRO A 131 26.02 -27.14 -22.59
N TRP A 132 26.80 -26.07 -22.67
CA TRP A 132 26.48 -24.96 -23.51
C TRP A 132 26.51 -25.50 -24.93
N ILE A 133 25.38 -25.48 -25.63
CA ILE A 133 25.40 -25.64 -27.08
C ILE A 133 25.97 -24.34 -27.63
N LEU A 134 27.29 -24.24 -27.55
CA LEU A 134 28.12 -23.27 -28.21
C LEU A 134 28.98 -24.05 -29.20
N ASP A 135 28.34 -24.59 -30.23
CA ASP A 135 29.05 -24.80 -31.48
C ASP A 135 28.18 -24.38 -32.65
N GLY A 136 28.59 -23.26 -33.24
CA GLY A 136 28.07 -22.74 -34.48
C GLY A 136 29.01 -23.14 -35.60
N THR A 137 28.96 -24.41 -36.00
CA THR A 137 29.39 -24.87 -37.32
C THR A 137 28.25 -25.71 -37.89
N TYR A 138 27.26 -25.03 -38.46
CA TYR A 138 26.35 -25.68 -39.40
C TYR A 138 27.02 -25.64 -40.76
N GLU A 139 27.72 -26.72 -41.12
CA GLU A 139 27.81 -27.10 -42.52
C GLU A 139 26.40 -27.54 -42.96
N SER A 140 25.96 -26.99 -44.09
CA SER A 140 24.70 -27.31 -44.72
C SER A 140 24.66 -28.77 -45.14
N TYR A 141 23.74 -29.55 -44.58
CA TYR A 141 23.25 -30.78 -45.21
C TYR A 141 21.77 -30.59 -45.58
N ASP A 142 21.56 -29.99 -46.75
CA ASP A 142 20.37 -30.27 -47.55
C ASP A 142 20.59 -31.62 -48.23
N SER A 143 19.95 -32.66 -47.70
CA SER A 143 19.32 -33.77 -48.46
C SER A 143 19.21 -35.04 -47.60
N CYS A 144 17.98 -35.46 -47.34
CA CYS A 144 17.65 -36.86 -47.11
C CYS A 144 16.46 -37.21 -48.00
N ARG A 145 16.77 -37.55 -49.27
CA ARG A 145 15.91 -38.42 -50.08
C ARG A 145 16.05 -39.83 -49.53
N PHE A 146 14.94 -40.44 -49.10
CA PHE A 146 14.87 -41.88 -48.86
C PHE A 146 14.80 -42.62 -50.20
N PRO A 147 15.63 -43.65 -50.45
CA PRO A 147 15.37 -44.60 -51.51
C PRO A 147 14.33 -45.63 -51.05
N ILE A 148 13.53 -46.03 -52.04
CA ILE A 148 12.50 -47.05 -52.00
C ILE A 148 13.11 -48.38 -51.52
N LEU A 149 12.58 -48.96 -50.44
CA LEU A 149 12.59 -50.39 -50.21
C LEU A 149 11.17 -50.85 -49.87
N SER A 150 10.52 -51.38 -50.90
CA SER A 150 9.33 -52.21 -50.82
C SER A 150 9.63 -53.53 -50.12
N ASN A 151 8.64 -54.02 -49.38
CA ASN A 151 8.54 -55.30 -48.66
C ASN A 151 9.15 -55.35 -47.26
N ILE A 152 8.32 -55.05 -46.24
CA ILE A 152 8.22 -55.84 -45.01
C ILE A 152 6.77 -55.79 -44.47
N SER A 153 6.34 -56.98 -44.07
CA SER A 153 5.03 -57.44 -43.56
C SER A 153 4.38 -56.60 -42.44
N ALA A 154 3.03 -56.68 -42.41
CA ALA A 154 2.07 -56.02 -41.51
C ALA A 154 2.22 -56.27 -39.99
N LYS A 155 3.32 -56.86 -39.51
CA LYS A 155 3.62 -56.99 -38.07
C LYS A 155 4.45 -55.83 -37.47
N PHE A 156 4.93 -54.90 -38.30
CA PHE A 156 5.79 -53.79 -37.83
C PHE A 156 5.03 -52.54 -37.33
N LEU A 157 3.70 -52.51 -37.47
CA LEU A 157 2.88 -51.32 -37.18
C LEU A 157 2.55 -51.06 -35.69
N SER A 158 2.86 -51.99 -34.77
CA SER A 158 2.67 -51.72 -33.33
C SER A 158 3.89 -51.02 -32.69
N SER A 159 5.10 -51.30 -33.18
CA SER A 159 6.33 -50.67 -32.67
C SER A 159 6.56 -49.26 -33.20
N VAL A 160 6.16 -48.97 -34.45
CA VAL A 160 6.31 -47.64 -35.06
C VAL A 160 5.36 -46.60 -34.45
N ARG A 161 4.19 -47.00 -33.94
CA ARG A 161 3.31 -46.07 -33.19
C ARG A 161 3.91 -45.59 -31.87
N ARG A 162 4.86 -46.34 -31.28
CA ARG A 162 5.58 -45.93 -30.07
C ARG A 162 6.69 -44.93 -30.41
N ILE A 163 7.37 -45.10 -31.55
CA ILE A 163 8.45 -44.22 -32.01
C ILE A 163 7.90 -42.89 -32.59
N VAL A 164 6.79 -42.92 -33.33
CA VAL A 164 6.16 -41.70 -33.86
C VAL A 164 5.50 -40.86 -32.75
N ARG A 165 5.03 -41.47 -31.65
CA ARG A 165 4.60 -40.72 -30.45
C ARG A 165 5.76 -40.07 -29.69
N ILE A 166 6.98 -40.60 -29.79
CA ILE A 166 8.17 -40.01 -29.17
C ILE A 166 8.73 -38.87 -30.03
N SER A 167 8.60 -38.95 -31.36
CA SER A 167 9.12 -37.92 -32.28
C SER A 167 8.27 -36.63 -32.32
N ILE A 168 6.97 -36.69 -32.03
CA ILE A 168 6.11 -35.49 -31.85
C ILE A 168 6.34 -34.83 -30.47
N ARG A 169 6.89 -35.55 -29.48
CA ARG A 169 7.13 -35.03 -28.11
C ARG A 169 8.28 -34.04 -28.01
N THR A 170 9.13 -33.91 -29.02
CA THR A 170 10.27 -32.98 -29.05
C THR A 170 9.92 -31.59 -29.57
N ALA A 171 8.65 -31.31 -29.91
CA ALA A 171 8.22 -30.05 -30.51
C ALA A 171 7.97 -28.89 -29.53
N LEU A 172 8.24 -29.05 -28.23
CA LEU A 172 8.06 -28.00 -27.22
C LEU A 172 9.34 -27.29 -26.80
N CYS A 173 10.51 -27.76 -27.25
CA CYS A 173 11.72 -26.94 -27.22
C CYS A 173 11.78 -26.13 -28.52
N MET A 174 11.97 -24.82 -28.40
CA MET A 174 12.21 -23.95 -29.54
C MET A 174 13.54 -24.38 -30.15
N LYS A 175 13.48 -25.23 -31.20
CA LYS A 175 14.66 -25.86 -31.82
C LYS A 175 15.60 -24.85 -32.47
N ASP A 176 15.11 -23.66 -32.76
CA ASP A 176 15.92 -22.56 -33.28
C ASP A 176 16.39 -21.66 -32.12
N PRO A 177 17.70 -21.35 -32.02
CA PRO A 177 18.16 -20.35 -31.07
C PRO A 177 17.43 -19.04 -31.33
N HIS A 178 16.75 -18.53 -30.30
CA HIS A 178 15.98 -17.29 -30.39
C HIS A 178 16.90 -16.14 -30.77
N ARG A 179 16.68 -15.57 -31.96
CA ARG A 179 17.11 -14.21 -32.24
C ARG A 179 16.20 -13.31 -31.41
N SER A 180 16.77 -12.54 -30.48
CA SER A 180 16.04 -11.40 -29.90
C SER A 180 15.48 -10.57 -31.05
N ILE A 181 14.17 -10.39 -31.08
CA ILE A 181 13.45 -9.78 -32.21
C ILE A 181 13.43 -8.25 -32.04
N PHE A 182 13.92 -7.76 -30.90
CA PHE A 182 13.81 -6.36 -30.49
C PHE A 182 15.13 -5.60 -30.56
N SER A 183 16.17 -6.23 -31.10
CA SER A 183 17.49 -5.62 -31.29
C SER A 183 18.03 -6.05 -32.65
N SER A 184 18.45 -5.08 -33.47
CA SER A 184 19.21 -5.33 -34.70
C SER A 184 20.56 -6.00 -34.42
N ALA A 185 21.08 -5.92 -33.19
CA ALA A 185 22.20 -6.74 -32.73
C ALA A 185 21.69 -8.15 -32.42
N SER A 186 21.89 -9.07 -33.37
CA SER A 186 21.38 -10.44 -33.35
C SER A 186 22.12 -11.36 -32.38
N TYR A 187 22.05 -11.09 -31.07
CA TYR A 187 22.55 -12.04 -30.10
C TYR A 187 21.57 -13.23 -30.02
N LYS A 188 22.03 -14.41 -30.47
CA LYS A 188 21.33 -15.68 -30.25
C LYS A 188 21.43 -15.98 -28.75
N ARG A 189 20.34 -15.77 -28.00
CA ARG A 189 20.27 -16.12 -26.57
C ARG A 189 19.54 -17.45 -26.45
N THR A 190 20.14 -18.43 -25.77
CA THR A 190 19.46 -19.67 -25.37
C THR A 190 19.07 -19.52 -23.91
N CYS A 191 17.86 -19.95 -23.54
CA CYS A 191 17.38 -19.80 -22.16
C CYS A 191 18.03 -20.80 -21.19
N GLY A 192 19.07 -21.54 -21.60
CA GLY A 192 19.71 -22.63 -20.84
C GLY A 192 18.83 -23.87 -20.54
N LEU A 193 17.51 -23.77 -20.74
CA LEU A 193 16.51 -24.77 -20.35
C LEU A 193 16.03 -25.62 -21.54
N CYS A 194 16.96 -26.10 -22.35
CA CYS A 194 16.68 -27.02 -23.45
C CYS A 194 17.21 -28.43 -23.12
N GLY A 195 16.63 -29.44 -23.77
CA GLY A 195 17.05 -30.84 -23.62
C GLY A 195 16.78 -31.41 -22.23
N ASP A 196 17.70 -32.23 -21.75
CA ASP A 196 17.58 -33.01 -20.51
C ASP A 196 17.55 -32.12 -19.26
N ASN A 197 18.20 -30.95 -19.32
CA ASN A 197 18.21 -29.97 -18.22
C ASN A 197 16.82 -29.39 -17.89
N ALA A 198 15.83 -29.53 -18.78
CA ALA A 198 14.46 -29.11 -18.52
C ALA A 198 13.47 -30.29 -18.41
N GLU A 199 13.96 -31.53 -18.42
CA GLU A 199 13.12 -32.72 -18.35
C GLU A 199 12.27 -32.73 -17.08
N TYR A 200 12.88 -32.50 -15.93
CA TYR A 200 12.15 -32.49 -14.67
C TYR A 200 11.09 -31.37 -14.60
N LEU A 201 11.38 -30.19 -15.16
CA LEU A 201 10.40 -29.09 -15.21
C LEU A 201 9.21 -29.43 -16.13
N ARG A 202 9.42 -30.20 -17.20
CA ARG A 202 8.35 -30.69 -18.08
C ARG A 202 7.51 -31.75 -17.37
N GLU A 203 8.12 -32.67 -16.64
CA GLU A 203 7.38 -33.65 -15.82
C GLU A 203 6.48 -32.95 -14.80
N LEU A 204 7.04 -31.99 -14.04
CA LEU A 204 6.28 -31.18 -13.09
C LEU A 204 5.11 -30.47 -13.78
N GLN A 205 5.36 -29.87 -14.95
CA GLN A 205 4.33 -29.22 -15.73
C GLN A 205 3.23 -30.20 -16.15
N GLU A 206 3.56 -31.40 -16.63
CA GLU A 206 2.60 -32.43 -17.03
C GLU A 206 1.75 -32.91 -15.85
N ASP A 207 2.38 -33.12 -14.69
CA ASP A 207 1.71 -33.55 -13.46
C ASP A 207 0.72 -32.51 -12.95
N ILE A 208 1.13 -31.23 -12.91
CA ILE A 208 0.23 -30.13 -12.55
C ILE A 208 -0.88 -30.02 -13.59
N ALA A 209 -0.57 -30.08 -14.90
CA ALA A 209 -1.55 -29.96 -15.98
C ALA A 209 -2.66 -31.01 -15.86
N LYS A 210 -2.25 -32.27 -15.66
CA LYS A 210 -3.15 -33.42 -15.57
C LYS A 210 -4.20 -33.24 -14.48
N LYS A 211 -3.82 -32.65 -13.34
CA LYS A 211 -4.71 -32.43 -12.20
C LYS A 211 -5.52 -31.13 -12.31
N PHE A 212 -4.92 -30.08 -12.88
CA PHE A 212 -5.40 -28.71 -12.65
C PHE A 212 -5.71 -27.91 -13.92
N ALA A 213 -5.26 -28.32 -15.11
CA ALA A 213 -5.39 -27.50 -16.31
C ALA A 213 -6.82 -27.06 -16.64
N LYS A 214 -7.80 -27.96 -16.43
CA LYS A 214 -9.22 -27.65 -16.67
C LYS A 214 -9.80 -26.66 -15.66
N LYS A 215 -9.36 -26.71 -14.39
CA LYS A 215 -9.88 -25.88 -13.30
C LYS A 215 -9.19 -24.52 -13.23
N CYS A 216 -7.93 -24.44 -13.64
CA CYS A 216 -7.06 -23.30 -13.43
C CYS A 216 -6.69 -22.61 -14.75
N LYS A 217 -7.62 -22.59 -15.71
CA LYS A 217 -7.38 -21.99 -17.03
C LYS A 217 -7.33 -20.47 -16.94
N GLU A 218 -8.29 -19.85 -16.26
CA GLU A 218 -8.43 -18.39 -16.27
C GLU A 218 -7.30 -17.68 -15.51
N LEU A 219 -6.95 -18.21 -14.33
CA LEU A 219 -5.99 -17.61 -13.44
C LEU A 219 -5.26 -18.66 -12.59
N VAL A 220 -3.93 -18.55 -12.58
CA VAL A 220 -3.04 -19.26 -11.66
C VAL A 220 -2.35 -18.23 -10.79
N VAL A 221 -2.40 -18.40 -9.47
CA VAL A 221 -1.49 -17.72 -8.54
C VAL A 221 -0.42 -18.73 -8.15
N TYR A 222 0.87 -18.37 -8.17
CA TYR A 222 1.89 -19.30 -7.70
C TYR A 222 3.06 -18.60 -7.03
N GLY A 223 3.68 -19.22 -6.04
CA GLY A 223 4.94 -18.79 -5.43
C GLY A 223 6.01 -19.88 -5.50
N ALA A 224 7.27 -19.48 -5.39
CA ALA A 224 8.39 -20.42 -5.28
C ALA A 224 9.37 -19.92 -4.22
N ALA A 225 9.67 -20.80 -3.26
CA ALA A 225 10.70 -20.58 -2.27
C ALA A 225 11.17 -21.96 -1.77
N LEU A 226 12.44 -22.24 -2.05
CA LEU A 226 13.05 -23.54 -1.79
C LEU A 226 13.93 -23.44 -0.53
N GLY A 227 13.81 -24.42 0.37
CA GLY A 227 14.53 -24.48 1.64
C GLY A 227 13.65 -24.95 2.80
N SER A 228 14.22 -25.78 3.68
CA SER A 228 13.51 -26.42 4.79
C SER A 228 12.87 -25.43 5.78
N LYS A 229 13.54 -24.32 6.09
CA LYS A 229 13.00 -23.27 6.98
C LYS A 229 11.72 -22.64 6.42
N TYR A 230 11.68 -22.39 5.12
CA TYR A 230 10.50 -21.79 4.48
C TYR A 230 9.34 -22.78 4.48
N GLU A 231 9.62 -24.04 4.19
CA GLU A 231 8.64 -25.12 4.23
C GLU A 231 8.02 -25.29 5.63
N GLN A 232 8.85 -25.34 6.68
CA GLN A 232 8.38 -25.40 8.06
C GLN A 232 7.47 -24.22 8.40
N TRP A 233 7.83 -23.02 7.94
CA TRP A 233 7.01 -21.84 8.13
C TRP A 233 5.64 -21.97 7.43
N MET A 234 5.59 -22.42 6.18
CA MET A 234 4.36 -22.67 5.40
C MET A 234 3.40 -23.67 6.05
N ARG A 235 3.95 -24.62 6.83
CA ARG A 235 3.20 -25.64 7.54
C ARG A 235 2.84 -25.26 8.97
N SER A 236 3.42 -24.18 9.49
CA SER A 236 3.12 -23.71 10.84
C SER A 236 1.72 -23.11 10.91
N SER A 237 1.06 -23.21 12.07
CA SER A 237 -0.22 -22.51 12.35
C SER A 237 -0.11 -20.98 12.22
N ASN A 238 1.11 -20.46 12.20
CA ASN A 238 1.42 -19.04 12.06
C ASN A 238 1.52 -18.60 10.59
N PHE A 239 1.38 -19.54 9.64
CA PHE A 239 1.40 -19.23 8.22
C PHE A 239 0.16 -18.44 7.80
N LEU A 240 0.39 -17.25 7.21
CA LEU A 240 -0.58 -16.33 6.59
C LEU A 240 -2.03 -16.52 7.08
N GLY A 241 -2.41 -15.81 8.16
CA GLY A 241 -3.80 -15.77 8.63
C GLY A 241 -4.76 -15.29 7.52
N ASP A 242 -6.07 -15.61 7.65
CA ASP A 242 -7.29 -15.27 6.89
C ASP A 242 -7.26 -14.65 5.47
N HIS A 243 -6.27 -13.84 5.11
CA HIS A 243 -6.15 -13.10 3.86
C HIS A 243 -5.96 -14.00 2.62
N SER A 244 -5.07 -15.00 2.67
CA SER A 244 -4.87 -15.99 1.59
C SER A 244 -6.16 -16.77 1.30
N ILE A 245 -6.84 -17.22 2.36
CA ILE A 245 -8.15 -17.87 2.28
C ILE A 245 -9.17 -16.93 1.64
N LYS A 246 -9.23 -15.66 2.05
CA LYS A 246 -10.16 -14.66 1.48
C LYS A 246 -9.92 -14.47 -0.02
N VAL A 247 -8.66 -14.39 -0.47
CA VAL A 247 -8.31 -14.26 -1.89
C VAL A 247 -8.72 -15.52 -2.68
N VAL A 248 -8.39 -16.71 -2.19
CA VAL A 248 -8.72 -17.98 -2.86
C VAL A 248 -10.24 -18.17 -2.96
N ARG A 249 -10.98 -17.91 -1.87
CA ARG A 249 -12.45 -17.99 -1.87
C ARG A 249 -13.09 -16.97 -2.80
N ARG A 250 -12.57 -15.74 -2.83
CA ARG A 250 -13.16 -14.65 -3.63
C ARG A 250 -13.04 -14.89 -5.13
N TYR A 251 -11.93 -15.45 -5.59
CA TYR A 251 -11.64 -15.55 -7.02
C TYR A 251 -11.74 -16.97 -7.57
N GLY A 252 -11.99 -17.99 -6.72
CA GLY A 252 -12.00 -19.39 -7.14
C GLY A 252 -10.67 -19.85 -7.72
N THR A 253 -9.58 -19.18 -7.36
CA THR A 253 -8.27 -19.28 -8.02
C THR A 253 -7.47 -20.48 -7.54
N CYS A 254 -6.68 -21.06 -8.43
CA CYS A 254 -5.67 -22.05 -8.07
C CYS A 254 -4.40 -21.36 -7.60
N PHE A 255 -4.08 -21.50 -6.32
CA PHE A 255 -2.84 -21.01 -5.72
C PHE A 255 -1.88 -22.19 -5.54
N PHE A 256 -0.72 -22.16 -6.21
CA PHE A 256 0.37 -23.12 -6.03
C PHE A 256 1.54 -22.53 -5.25
N GLN A 257 2.25 -23.33 -4.48
CA GLN A 257 3.51 -22.93 -3.85
C GLN A 257 4.54 -24.03 -4.07
N PHE A 258 5.61 -23.72 -4.80
CA PHE A 258 6.73 -24.64 -4.98
C PHE A 258 7.60 -24.64 -3.72
N VAL A 259 7.78 -25.84 -3.14
CA VAL A 259 8.53 -26.08 -1.90
C VAL A 259 9.49 -27.25 -2.09
N THR A 260 10.56 -27.31 -1.29
CA THR A 260 11.41 -28.49 -1.21
C THR A 260 10.87 -29.41 -0.13
N ASP A 261 10.56 -30.66 -0.46
CA ASP A 261 10.22 -31.69 0.53
C ASP A 261 10.72 -33.03 -0.04
N VAL A 262 11.56 -33.73 0.73
CA VAL A 262 12.13 -35.02 0.29
C VAL A 262 11.33 -36.20 0.87
N ASP A 263 10.49 -35.95 1.87
CA ASP A 263 9.92 -36.98 2.72
C ASP A 263 8.42 -37.21 2.49
N HIS A 264 7.71 -36.35 1.76
CA HIS A 264 6.26 -36.48 1.57
C HIS A 264 5.83 -36.50 0.09
N THR A 265 5.03 -37.51 -0.26
CA THR A 265 4.57 -37.80 -1.64
C THR A 265 3.08 -37.55 -1.88
N GLY A 266 2.42 -36.74 -1.04
CA GLY A 266 0.97 -36.48 -1.11
C GLY A 266 0.57 -35.16 -1.81
N ASP A 267 -0.71 -35.02 -2.15
CA ASP A 267 -1.32 -33.73 -2.49
C ASP A 267 -1.36 -32.87 -1.21
N LEU A 268 -0.37 -32.00 -1.06
CA LEU A 268 -0.19 -31.19 0.13
C LEU A 268 -0.89 -29.84 0.01
N LEU A 269 -1.50 -29.40 1.11
CA LEU A 269 -2.01 -28.04 1.26
C LEU A 269 -1.16 -27.30 2.30
N SER A 270 -1.13 -25.98 2.23
CA SER A 270 -0.63 -25.13 3.32
C SER A 270 -1.46 -25.33 4.60
N ALA A 271 -0.93 -24.88 5.75
CA ALA A 271 -1.59 -25.06 7.05
C ALA A 271 -3.03 -24.51 7.10
N ASP A 272 -3.28 -23.43 6.37
CA ASP A 272 -4.59 -22.76 6.24
C ASP A 272 -5.48 -23.37 5.13
N GLY A 273 -4.98 -24.38 4.41
CA GLY A 273 -5.68 -25.05 3.31
C GLY A 273 -5.80 -24.23 2.02
N SER A 274 -5.23 -23.02 1.95
CA SER A 274 -5.47 -22.11 0.83
C SER A 274 -4.55 -22.35 -0.37
N GLN A 275 -3.36 -22.92 -0.16
CA GLN A 275 -2.34 -23.09 -1.20
C GLN A 275 -2.06 -24.56 -1.44
N ARG A 276 -1.88 -24.94 -2.70
CA ARG A 276 -1.46 -26.28 -3.12
C ARG A 276 0.06 -26.33 -3.16
N LEU A 277 0.67 -27.15 -2.31
CA LEU A 277 2.11 -27.26 -2.29
C LEU A 277 2.56 -28.20 -3.41
N VAL A 278 3.46 -27.72 -4.27
CA VAL A 278 4.10 -28.51 -5.32
C VAL A 278 5.50 -28.83 -4.84
N VAL A 279 5.73 -30.10 -4.53
CA VAL A 279 7.02 -30.58 -4.03
C VAL A 279 8.03 -30.66 -5.17
N ILE A 280 9.17 -30.02 -4.96
CA ILE A 280 10.32 -30.00 -5.86
C ILE A 280 11.42 -30.85 -5.26
N ASP A 281 11.95 -31.79 -6.04
CA ASP A 281 13.15 -32.57 -5.76
C ASP A 281 14.38 -31.76 -6.20
N PRO A 282 15.17 -31.20 -5.25
CA PRO A 282 16.33 -30.38 -5.59
C PRO A 282 17.40 -31.14 -6.37
N SER A 283 17.48 -32.47 -6.22
CA SER A 283 18.50 -33.29 -6.89
C SER A 283 18.28 -33.41 -8.40
N ARG A 284 17.01 -33.25 -8.82
CA ARG A 284 16.57 -33.28 -10.22
C ARG A 284 16.50 -31.88 -10.85
N MET A 285 16.71 -30.84 -10.05
CA MET A 285 16.74 -29.48 -10.55
C MET A 285 18.07 -29.17 -11.26
N PRO A 286 18.09 -28.19 -12.19
CA PRO A 286 19.28 -27.93 -13.01
C PRO A 286 20.49 -27.45 -12.20
N TYR A 287 20.25 -26.71 -11.11
CA TYR A 287 21.30 -26.14 -10.27
C TYR A 287 21.38 -26.88 -8.93
N LYS A 288 22.60 -27.04 -8.41
CA LYS A 288 22.79 -27.47 -7.01
C LYS A 288 22.25 -26.41 -6.05
N ASN A 289 22.37 -25.14 -6.43
CA ASN A 289 21.88 -24.02 -5.63
C ASN A 289 20.37 -23.80 -5.81
N ASN A 290 19.62 -23.98 -4.72
CA ASN A 290 18.16 -23.80 -4.67
C ASN A 290 17.69 -22.39 -5.00
N ARG A 291 18.56 -21.40 -4.90
CA ARG A 291 18.22 -20.02 -5.17
C ARG A 291 18.12 -19.74 -6.66
N ARG A 292 19.07 -20.23 -7.47
CA ARG A 292 18.94 -20.24 -8.95
C ARG A 292 17.71 -21.03 -9.40
N ASN A 293 17.47 -22.20 -8.79
CA ASN A 293 16.28 -23.00 -9.04
C ASN A 293 14.98 -22.22 -8.74
N THR A 294 14.96 -21.45 -7.65
CA THR A 294 13.82 -20.57 -7.32
C THR A 294 13.59 -19.53 -8.41
N LYS A 295 14.65 -18.96 -9.01
CA LYS A 295 14.52 -17.99 -10.11
C LYS A 295 13.94 -18.62 -11.37
N ILE A 296 14.33 -19.84 -11.72
CA ILE A 296 13.75 -20.58 -12.85
C ILE A 296 12.25 -20.77 -12.68
N LEU A 297 11.83 -21.20 -11.49
CA LEU A 297 10.42 -21.42 -11.19
C LEU A 297 9.63 -20.10 -11.26
N LYS A 298 10.21 -18.98 -10.81
CA LYS A 298 9.57 -17.66 -10.85
C LYS A 298 9.49 -17.08 -12.27
N LEU A 299 10.58 -17.12 -13.03
CA LEU A 299 10.73 -16.37 -14.28
C LEU A 299 10.26 -17.13 -15.52
N ASN A 300 9.90 -18.41 -15.39
CA ASN A 300 9.38 -19.21 -16.49
C ASN A 300 7.96 -19.76 -16.23
N PRO A 301 6.97 -18.88 -15.97
CA PRO A 301 5.58 -19.29 -15.85
C PRO A 301 5.11 -20.01 -17.12
N GLY A 302 5.63 -19.56 -18.28
CA GLY A 302 5.42 -20.08 -19.63
C GLY A 302 5.47 -21.59 -19.67
N LEU A 303 6.61 -22.10 -19.19
CA LEU A 303 6.93 -23.51 -19.12
C LEU A 303 6.07 -24.26 -18.10
N LEU A 304 5.80 -23.70 -16.91
CA LEU A 304 5.13 -24.45 -15.83
C LEU A 304 3.61 -24.54 -15.98
N PHE A 305 2.98 -23.49 -16.54
CA PHE A 305 1.53 -23.38 -16.62
C PHE A 305 1.02 -23.05 -18.03
N PRO A 306 1.47 -23.71 -19.12
CA PRO A 306 1.20 -23.28 -20.50
C PRO A 306 -0.29 -23.11 -20.84
N TRP A 307 -1.18 -23.79 -20.10
CA TRP A 307 -2.65 -23.70 -20.26
C TRP A 307 -3.30 -22.48 -19.57
N ALA A 308 -2.61 -21.77 -18.68
CA ALA A 308 -3.20 -20.68 -17.92
C ALA A 308 -3.14 -19.35 -18.69
N ASP A 309 -4.28 -18.69 -18.80
CA ASP A 309 -4.50 -17.41 -19.48
C ASP A 309 -3.84 -16.24 -18.73
N ARG A 310 -3.91 -16.23 -17.39
CA ARG A 310 -3.22 -15.26 -16.52
C ARG A 310 -2.46 -15.99 -15.42
N ARG A 311 -1.30 -15.45 -15.07
CA ARG A 311 -0.42 -16.02 -14.04
C ARG A 311 0.05 -14.91 -13.12
N LEU A 312 -0.28 -15.01 -11.84
CA LEU A 312 0.05 -14.06 -10.79
C LEU A 312 1.07 -14.73 -9.86
N LEU A 313 2.21 -14.10 -9.62
CA LEU A 313 2.99 -14.41 -8.43
C LEU A 313 2.28 -13.80 -7.20
N THR A 314 1.64 -12.64 -7.38
CA THR A 314 0.83 -11.89 -6.40
C THR A 314 -0.20 -10.96 -7.09
N THR A 315 -1.13 -10.36 -6.34
CA THR A 315 -2.25 -9.56 -6.88
C THR A 315 -1.82 -8.20 -7.44
N LEU A 316 -1.53 -8.09 -8.75
CA LEU A 316 -1.41 -6.82 -9.47
C LEU A 316 -2.36 -6.76 -10.69
N PRO A 317 -2.93 -5.58 -11.04
CA PRO A 317 -3.90 -5.44 -12.11
C PRO A 317 -3.26 -5.27 -13.50
N VAL A 318 -2.83 -6.36 -14.15
CA VAL A 318 -2.30 -6.31 -15.54
C VAL A 318 -3.33 -5.93 -16.58
N GLY A 319 -4.60 -6.33 -16.39
CA GLY A 319 -5.67 -6.06 -17.36
C GLY A 319 -5.91 -4.57 -17.63
N ARG A 320 -5.51 -3.69 -16.71
CA ARG A 320 -5.74 -2.24 -16.81
C ARG A 320 -4.94 -1.58 -17.93
N TYR A 321 -3.67 -1.96 -18.09
CA TYR A 321 -2.75 -1.28 -18.99
C TYR A 321 -2.58 -1.97 -20.34
N GLY A 322 -3.26 -3.10 -20.56
CA GLY A 322 -3.10 -3.91 -21.76
C GLY A 322 -1.67 -4.42 -21.95
N VAL A 323 -0.88 -4.51 -20.87
CA VAL A 323 0.51 -4.97 -20.89
C VAL A 323 0.60 -6.49 -20.82
N CYS A 324 1.72 -7.04 -21.27
CA CYS A 324 1.99 -8.46 -21.22
C CYS A 324 2.55 -8.92 -19.87
N SER A 325 3.26 -8.06 -19.15
CA SER A 325 3.70 -8.31 -17.78
C SER A 325 3.64 -7.05 -16.90
N SER A 326 3.50 -7.26 -15.59
CA SER A 326 3.57 -6.21 -14.58
C SER A 326 4.47 -6.65 -13.42
N TYR A 327 5.29 -5.74 -12.95
CA TYR A 327 6.20 -5.93 -11.82
C TYR A 327 5.88 -4.93 -10.71
N MET A 328 6.19 -5.26 -9.46
CA MET A 328 6.17 -4.28 -8.38
C MET A 328 7.46 -3.46 -8.41
N GLY A 329 7.37 -2.13 -8.33
CA GLY A 329 8.53 -1.27 -8.14
C GLY A 329 9.11 -1.42 -6.72
N LEU A 330 10.41 -1.63 -6.62
CA LEU A 330 11.14 -1.69 -5.35
C LEU A 330 11.39 -0.26 -4.84
N PRO A 331 11.05 0.06 -3.58
CA PRO A 331 11.26 1.39 -3.02
C PRO A 331 12.70 1.71 -2.71
N PRO A 332 13.08 2.99 -2.64
CA PRO A 332 14.41 3.43 -2.28
C PRO A 332 14.58 3.39 -0.75
N ASP A 333 14.74 2.18 -0.22
CA ASP A 333 15.07 1.95 1.18
C ASP A 333 16.51 1.43 1.36
N LYS A 334 16.90 1.19 2.62
CA LYS A 334 18.24 0.68 2.96
C LYS A 334 18.56 -0.68 2.33
N ALA A 335 17.55 -1.52 2.07
CA ALA A 335 17.75 -2.82 1.44
C ALA A 335 17.97 -2.70 -0.08
N SER A 336 17.44 -1.65 -0.69
CA SER A 336 17.53 -1.40 -2.13
C SER A 336 18.69 -0.50 -2.54
N VAL A 337 19.01 0.57 -1.80
CA VAL A 337 20.01 1.59 -2.20
C VAL A 337 20.96 1.98 -1.05
N GLY A 338 20.91 1.27 0.07
CA GLY A 338 21.73 1.56 1.23
C GLY A 338 21.37 2.90 1.87
N ASP A 339 22.38 3.64 2.32
CA ASP A 339 22.21 4.95 2.93
C ASP A 339 22.24 6.09 1.88
N SER A 340 22.18 5.76 0.58
CA SER A 340 22.15 6.73 -0.53
C SER A 340 20.83 7.51 -0.56
N SER A 341 20.92 8.82 -0.71
CA SER A 341 19.75 9.70 -0.95
C SER A 341 19.27 9.65 -2.41
N THR A 342 20.07 9.10 -3.32
CA THR A 342 19.77 9.00 -4.75
C THR A 342 19.62 7.55 -5.19
N VAL A 343 18.66 7.29 -6.06
CA VAL A 343 18.47 5.96 -6.65
C VAL A 343 19.36 5.83 -7.89
N SER A 344 20.54 5.23 -7.73
CA SER A 344 21.46 4.92 -8.83
C SER A 344 21.71 3.42 -8.91
N PHE A 345 22.14 2.94 -10.08
CA PHE A 345 22.53 1.54 -10.26
C PHE A 345 23.68 1.17 -9.30
N LYS A 346 24.67 2.04 -9.17
CA LYS A 346 25.79 1.87 -8.24
C LYS A 346 25.30 1.73 -6.79
N ALA A 347 24.46 2.65 -6.31
CA ALA A 347 23.90 2.58 -4.96
C ALA A 347 23.11 1.28 -4.73
N HIS A 348 22.41 0.78 -5.76
CA HIS A 348 21.71 -0.49 -5.70
C HIS A 348 22.66 -1.69 -5.62
N CYS A 349 23.69 -1.71 -6.46
CA CYS A 349 24.74 -2.72 -6.43
C CYS A 349 25.47 -2.75 -5.09
N ASP A 350 25.89 -1.59 -4.57
CA ASP A 350 26.54 -1.47 -3.26
C ASP A 350 25.65 -2.03 -2.14
N ALA A 351 24.34 -1.73 -2.17
CA ALA A 351 23.39 -2.25 -1.20
C ALA A 351 23.24 -3.78 -1.28
N ILE A 352 23.16 -4.34 -2.50
CA ILE A 352 23.04 -5.79 -2.70
C ILE A 352 24.32 -6.52 -2.28
N ILE A 353 25.49 -5.98 -2.63
CA ILE A 353 26.80 -6.52 -2.24
C ILE A 353 26.94 -6.50 -0.72
N ALA A 354 26.67 -5.37 -0.08
CA ALA A 354 26.72 -5.26 1.39
C ALA A 354 25.72 -6.21 2.07
N ALA A 355 24.54 -6.42 1.47
CA ALA A 355 23.57 -7.39 1.97
C ALA A 355 24.04 -8.84 1.80
N ALA A 356 24.80 -9.15 0.74
CA ALA A 356 25.39 -10.46 0.48
C ALA A 356 26.58 -10.75 1.39
N GLU A 357 27.44 -9.77 1.66
CA GLU A 357 28.54 -9.88 2.62
C GLU A 357 28.03 -10.21 4.02
N LYS A 358 26.96 -9.53 4.46
CA LYS A 358 26.35 -9.78 5.78
C LYS A 358 25.61 -11.11 5.87
N ARG A 359 25.18 -11.66 4.74
CA ARG A 359 24.39 -12.90 4.67
C ARG A 359 24.88 -13.75 3.49
N PRO A 360 25.96 -14.54 3.66
CA PRO A 360 26.56 -15.27 2.55
C PRO A 360 25.58 -16.21 1.80
N THR A 361 24.50 -16.64 2.44
CA THR A 361 23.44 -17.46 1.81
C THR A 361 22.52 -16.69 0.86
N VAL A 362 22.61 -15.36 0.82
CA VAL A 362 21.79 -14.54 -0.08
C VAL A 362 22.47 -14.30 -1.43
N SER A 363 23.62 -14.85 -1.73
CA SER A 363 24.14 -14.91 -3.11
C SER A 363 24.82 -16.25 -3.25
N ASP A 364 24.81 -16.83 -4.43
CA ASP A 364 25.55 -18.06 -4.68
C ASP A 364 27.06 -17.82 -4.82
N ASP A 365 27.44 -16.67 -5.39
CA ASP A 365 28.82 -16.22 -5.47
C ASP A 365 28.89 -14.69 -5.35
N LEU A 366 29.65 -14.21 -4.36
CA LEU A 366 29.82 -12.77 -4.10
C LEU A 366 30.77 -12.12 -5.10
N GLU A 367 31.78 -12.83 -5.58
CA GLU A 367 32.75 -12.28 -6.53
C GLU A 367 32.14 -12.16 -7.92
N THR A 368 31.42 -13.18 -8.36
CA THR A 368 30.63 -13.13 -9.60
C THR A 368 29.60 -11.97 -9.56
N LEU A 369 29.00 -11.72 -8.39
CA LEU A 369 28.10 -10.59 -8.18
C LEU A 369 28.81 -9.23 -8.32
N ARG A 370 30.01 -9.07 -7.74
CA ARG A 370 30.82 -7.84 -7.90
C ARG A 370 31.20 -7.60 -9.35
N LEU A 371 31.68 -8.65 -10.03
CA LEU A 371 32.04 -8.60 -11.45
C LEU A 371 30.84 -8.25 -12.32
N GLN A 372 29.64 -8.78 -12.03
CA GLN A 372 28.41 -8.41 -12.74
C GLN A 372 28.07 -6.93 -12.56
N CYS A 373 28.14 -6.42 -11.32
CA CYS A 373 27.90 -5.01 -11.04
C CYS A 373 28.90 -4.10 -11.74
N GLN A 374 30.20 -4.42 -11.66
CA GLN A 374 31.26 -3.68 -12.35
C GLN A 374 31.04 -3.70 -13.87
N HIS A 375 30.76 -4.86 -14.44
CA HIS A 375 30.54 -5.02 -15.87
C HIS A 375 29.37 -4.13 -16.37
N TYR A 376 28.23 -4.15 -15.69
CA TYR A 376 27.11 -3.29 -16.05
C TYR A 376 27.44 -1.80 -15.81
N GLU A 377 28.13 -1.44 -14.73
CA GLU A 377 28.57 -0.06 -14.50
C GLU A 377 29.48 0.44 -15.64
N GLU A 378 30.45 -0.37 -16.07
CA GLU A 378 31.35 -0.07 -17.19
C GLU A 378 30.58 0.11 -18.51
N MET A 379 29.70 -0.84 -18.85
CA MET A 379 28.84 -0.72 -20.04
C MET A 379 28.06 0.59 -20.06
N HIS A 380 27.51 1.00 -18.92
CA HIS A 380 26.70 2.21 -18.83
C HIS A 380 27.51 3.49 -18.77
N SER A 381 28.72 3.45 -18.22
CA SER A 381 29.65 4.59 -18.23
C SER A 381 30.14 4.91 -19.64
N ASN A 382 30.31 3.89 -20.50
CA ASN A 382 30.77 4.06 -21.88
C ASN A 382 29.65 4.51 -22.84
N GLU A 383 28.40 4.07 -22.63
CA GLU A 383 27.27 4.51 -23.44
C GLU A 383 26.79 5.95 -23.12
N ALA A 384 27.35 6.59 -22.08
CA ALA A 384 27.00 7.91 -21.57
C ALA A 384 27.16 9.08 -22.55
N LEU A 385 27.68 8.86 -23.76
CA LEU A 385 27.99 9.92 -24.70
C LEU A 385 26.84 10.35 -25.62
N GLN A 386 25.67 9.68 -25.69
CA GLN A 386 24.55 10.24 -26.49
C GLN A 386 23.10 9.77 -26.26
N SER A 387 22.78 8.66 -25.56
CA SER A 387 21.34 8.30 -25.39
C SER A 387 20.96 7.42 -24.19
N SER A 388 21.90 6.76 -23.52
CA SER A 388 21.60 5.76 -22.47
C SER A 388 21.65 6.30 -21.02
N GLN A 389 22.22 7.49 -20.77
CA GLN A 389 22.15 8.14 -19.45
C GLN A 389 20.70 8.46 -19.02
N LEU A 390 19.80 8.64 -19.99
CA LEU A 390 18.36 8.76 -19.73
C LEU A 390 17.76 7.44 -19.25
N PHE A 391 18.32 6.31 -19.68
CA PHE A 391 17.81 4.98 -19.37
C PHE A 391 17.98 4.75 -17.85
N TYR A 392 19.19 4.72 -17.29
CA TYR A 392 19.39 4.29 -15.88
C TYR A 392 18.97 5.27 -14.79
N ASN A 393 19.07 6.58 -15.01
CA ASN A 393 18.46 7.56 -14.09
C ASN A 393 16.91 7.43 -14.07
N GLN A 394 16.32 6.72 -15.04
CA GLN A 394 14.89 6.47 -15.17
C GLN A 394 14.49 4.98 -14.99
N HIS A 395 15.42 4.05 -14.67
CA HIS A 395 15.04 2.63 -14.55
C HIS A 395 14.54 2.23 -13.18
N PRO A 396 13.53 1.35 -13.12
CA PRO A 396 12.86 1.06 -11.88
C PRO A 396 13.46 -0.22 -11.33
N LEU A 397 14.01 -0.13 -10.12
CA LEU A 397 14.23 -1.31 -9.31
C LEU A 397 12.88 -2.04 -9.18
N VAL A 398 12.88 -3.37 -9.29
CA VAL A 398 11.67 -4.20 -9.17
C VAL A 398 11.80 -5.22 -8.06
N ASP A 399 10.70 -5.47 -7.36
CA ASP A 399 10.58 -6.64 -6.50
C ASP A 399 10.05 -7.82 -7.33
N THR A 400 10.97 -8.72 -7.66
CA THR A 400 10.70 -9.93 -8.44
C THR A 400 9.90 -10.98 -7.67
N ALA A 401 9.62 -10.76 -6.39
CA ALA A 401 8.63 -11.53 -5.65
C ALA A 401 7.19 -11.19 -6.05
N PHE A 402 6.95 -10.13 -6.85
CA PHE A 402 5.62 -9.68 -7.24
C PHE A 402 5.56 -9.42 -8.75
N ILE A 403 5.21 -10.46 -9.51
CA ILE A 403 5.13 -10.43 -10.97
C ILE A 403 3.77 -10.92 -11.44
N VAL A 404 3.25 -10.33 -12.49
CA VAL A 404 2.02 -10.78 -13.16
C VAL A 404 2.27 -10.89 -14.65
N TYR A 405 1.76 -11.97 -15.24
CA TYR A 405 1.87 -12.26 -16.66
C TYR A 405 0.48 -12.42 -17.26
N ASP A 406 0.23 -11.69 -18.35
CA ASP A 406 -0.88 -11.96 -19.26
C ASP A 406 -0.39 -12.89 -20.37
N MET A 407 -1.01 -14.06 -20.46
CA MET A 407 -0.66 -15.12 -21.41
C MET A 407 -1.81 -15.40 -22.39
N ARG A 408 -2.87 -14.57 -22.40
CA ARG A 408 -4.04 -14.74 -23.28
C ARG A 408 -3.68 -14.57 -24.76
N ASN A 409 -2.86 -13.57 -25.08
CA ASN A 409 -2.46 -13.25 -26.44
C ASN A 409 -1.14 -13.94 -26.81
N SER A 410 -1.01 -14.44 -28.05
CA SER A 410 0.24 -15.01 -28.57
C SER A 410 1.40 -14.01 -28.54
N THR A 411 1.12 -12.72 -28.75
CA THR A 411 2.09 -11.62 -28.60
C THR A 411 2.66 -11.58 -27.19
N CYS A 412 1.81 -11.66 -26.17
CA CYS A 412 2.26 -11.63 -24.78
C CYS A 412 2.94 -12.92 -24.33
N ARG A 413 2.47 -14.10 -24.80
CA ARG A 413 3.18 -15.36 -24.56
C ARG A 413 4.60 -15.32 -25.10
N LYS A 414 4.75 -14.83 -26.32
CA LYS A 414 6.04 -14.68 -26.98
C LYS A 414 6.93 -13.68 -26.25
N PHE A 415 6.42 -12.47 -25.97
CA PHE A 415 7.16 -11.45 -25.24
C PHE A 415 7.61 -11.94 -23.85
N ASN A 416 6.71 -12.50 -23.05
CA ASN A 416 7.03 -13.00 -21.71
C ASN A 416 8.04 -14.16 -21.76
N GLY A 417 7.95 -15.01 -22.79
CA GLY A 417 8.95 -16.05 -23.06
C GLY A 417 10.32 -15.45 -23.38
N ASP A 418 10.40 -14.56 -24.36
CA ASP A 418 11.66 -13.93 -24.80
C ASP A 418 12.31 -13.09 -23.69
N PHE A 419 11.50 -12.32 -22.95
CA PHE A 419 11.95 -11.48 -21.85
C PHE A 419 12.44 -12.32 -20.66
N GLY A 420 11.65 -13.33 -20.25
CA GLY A 420 12.05 -14.26 -19.19
C GLY A 420 13.30 -15.07 -19.54
N CYS A 421 13.43 -15.49 -20.81
CA CYS A 421 14.61 -16.16 -21.33
C CYS A 421 15.87 -15.28 -21.28
N SER A 422 15.73 -14.01 -21.70
CA SER A 422 16.85 -13.07 -21.65
C SER A 422 17.31 -12.85 -20.21
N TRP A 423 16.37 -12.78 -19.28
CA TRP A 423 16.67 -12.65 -17.85
C TRP A 423 17.33 -13.89 -17.25
N LEU A 424 16.83 -15.08 -17.58
CA LEU A 424 17.44 -16.33 -17.14
C LEU A 424 18.85 -16.51 -17.71
N SER A 425 19.11 -16.02 -18.93
CA SER A 425 20.47 -16.02 -19.51
C SER A 425 21.44 -15.20 -18.66
N GLU A 426 21.04 -14.02 -18.17
CA GLU A 426 21.88 -13.21 -17.26
C GLU A 426 22.10 -13.94 -15.93
N ILE A 427 21.03 -14.52 -15.37
CA ILE A 427 21.09 -15.31 -14.13
C ILE A 427 21.99 -16.53 -14.31
N HIS A 428 22.04 -17.13 -15.50
CA HIS A 428 22.95 -18.22 -15.80
C HIS A 428 24.39 -17.72 -15.85
N CYS A 429 24.69 -16.71 -16.66
CA CYS A 429 26.08 -16.29 -16.88
C CYS A 429 26.73 -15.55 -15.71
N PHE A 430 25.94 -14.92 -14.85
CA PHE A 430 26.42 -14.14 -13.71
C PHE A 430 25.90 -14.71 -12.38
N SER A 431 25.26 -13.90 -11.55
CA SER A 431 24.77 -14.28 -10.22
C SER A 431 23.27 -14.57 -10.18
N ASP A 432 22.81 -15.16 -9.08
CA ASP A 432 21.37 -15.36 -8.83
C ASP A 432 20.57 -14.07 -8.50
N ARG A 433 21.22 -12.90 -8.52
CA ARG A 433 20.63 -11.59 -8.23
C ARG A 433 19.88 -11.02 -9.43
N ASP A 434 18.70 -11.57 -9.66
CA ASP A 434 17.73 -11.10 -10.65
C ASP A 434 17.44 -9.58 -10.60
N GLN A 435 17.49 -8.95 -9.43
CA GLN A 435 17.34 -7.50 -9.28
C GLN A 435 18.41 -6.68 -10.01
N ILE A 436 19.64 -7.19 -10.12
CA ILE A 436 20.76 -6.53 -10.82
C ILE A 436 20.64 -6.73 -12.33
N SER A 437 20.23 -7.93 -12.77
CA SER A 437 20.06 -8.22 -14.19
C SER A 437 18.83 -7.54 -14.81
N PHE A 438 17.78 -7.27 -14.03
CA PHE A 438 16.52 -6.77 -14.59
C PHE A 438 16.65 -5.47 -15.38
N PRO A 439 17.30 -4.40 -14.88
CA PRO A 439 17.49 -3.17 -15.65
C PRO A 439 18.21 -3.40 -16.98
N HIS A 440 19.23 -4.27 -16.98
CA HIS A 440 19.98 -4.62 -18.19
C HIS A 440 19.11 -5.39 -19.22
N VAL A 441 18.32 -6.35 -18.74
CA VAL A 441 17.38 -7.11 -19.58
C VAL A 441 16.31 -6.19 -20.17
N LEU A 442 15.80 -5.26 -19.37
CA LEU A 442 14.84 -4.25 -19.83
C LEU A 442 15.46 -3.34 -20.89
N ALA A 443 16.71 -2.93 -20.73
CA ALA A 443 17.43 -2.12 -21.72
C ALA A 443 17.65 -2.83 -23.04
N SER A 444 18.09 -4.08 -22.98
CA SER A 444 18.32 -4.90 -24.16
C SER A 444 17.03 -5.37 -24.85
N SER A 445 15.86 -5.20 -24.22
CA SER A 445 14.56 -5.60 -24.78
C SER A 445 14.01 -4.68 -25.87
N GLY A 446 14.66 -3.56 -26.16
CA GLY A 446 14.19 -2.57 -27.15
C GLY A 446 12.93 -1.80 -26.73
N LEU A 447 12.43 -2.03 -25.51
CA LEU A 447 11.30 -1.30 -24.96
C LEU A 447 11.69 0.13 -24.60
N ARG A 448 10.74 1.06 -24.76
CA ARG A 448 10.89 2.48 -24.42
C ARG A 448 9.85 2.87 -23.39
N LEU A 449 10.20 3.79 -22.49
CA LEU A 449 9.22 4.35 -21.57
C LEU A 449 8.17 5.16 -22.34
N SER A 450 6.89 4.94 -22.06
CA SER A 450 5.78 5.62 -22.74
C SER A 450 5.83 7.14 -22.50
N PRO A 451 5.80 7.98 -23.55
CA PRO A 451 5.86 9.44 -23.42
C PRO A 451 4.61 10.02 -22.75
N HIS A 452 3.45 9.37 -22.90
CA HIS A 452 2.18 9.82 -22.30
C HIS A 452 2.14 9.75 -20.77
N MET A 453 3.17 9.16 -20.15
CA MET A 453 3.34 9.14 -18.69
C MET A 453 4.50 10.03 -18.22
N GLN A 454 5.14 10.79 -19.12
CA GLN A 454 6.18 11.76 -18.78
C GLN A 454 5.59 13.08 -18.28
N VAL A 455 4.93 13.06 -17.12
CA VAL A 455 4.60 14.28 -16.36
C VAL A 455 5.69 14.48 -15.30
N SER A 456 6.16 15.70 -15.10
CA SER A 456 7.24 16.04 -14.15
C SER A 456 6.99 15.46 -12.73
N GLY A 457 8.04 14.87 -12.13
CA GLY A 457 8.00 14.17 -10.82
C GLY A 457 8.05 12.63 -10.87
N GLN A 458 8.81 12.05 -11.82
CA GLN A 458 8.67 10.68 -12.35
C GLN A 458 9.12 9.48 -11.47
N GLU A 459 9.63 9.67 -10.25
CA GLU A 459 10.13 8.53 -9.46
C GLU A 459 9.03 7.65 -8.84
N TYR A 460 7.77 8.11 -8.85
CA TYR A 460 6.73 7.57 -7.98
C TYR A 460 5.41 7.23 -8.68
N ARG A 461 5.43 7.16 -10.01
CA ARG A 461 4.28 6.70 -10.82
C ARG A 461 4.50 5.32 -11.40
N ASP A 462 3.39 4.70 -11.78
CA ASP A 462 3.38 3.53 -12.63
C ASP A 462 4.15 3.84 -13.93
N ARG A 463 5.00 2.92 -14.35
CA ARG A 463 5.82 3.05 -15.56
C ARG A 463 5.37 2.04 -16.58
N ILE A 464 5.01 2.51 -17.77
CA ILE A 464 4.60 1.65 -18.88
C ILE A 464 5.68 1.71 -19.95
N TYR A 465 6.17 0.54 -20.32
CA TYR A 465 7.14 0.33 -21.37
C TYR A 465 6.44 -0.21 -22.61
N ILE A 466 6.69 0.47 -23.72
CA ILE A 466 6.08 0.22 -25.03
C ILE A 466 7.13 -0.31 -26.01
N ASN A 467 6.70 -1.13 -26.97
CA ASN A 467 7.57 -1.57 -28.07
C ASN A 467 7.60 -0.55 -29.21
N GLU A 468 8.34 -0.87 -30.27
CA GLU A 468 8.46 -0.05 -31.50
C GLU A 468 7.11 0.28 -32.16
N LYS A 469 6.09 -0.57 -31.95
CA LYS A 469 4.72 -0.38 -32.47
C LYS A 469 3.84 0.41 -31.50
N GLN A 470 4.43 1.09 -30.52
CA GLN A 470 3.74 1.85 -29.46
C GLN A 470 2.76 1.00 -28.61
N ARG A 471 2.92 -0.33 -28.60
CA ARG A 471 2.07 -1.21 -27.80
C ARG A 471 2.64 -1.36 -26.39
N PRO A 472 1.83 -1.19 -25.32
CA PRO A 472 2.24 -1.49 -23.95
C PRO A 472 2.64 -2.95 -23.82
N MET A 473 3.87 -3.21 -23.37
CA MET A 473 4.39 -4.56 -23.19
C MET A 473 4.63 -4.87 -21.72
N LEU A 474 5.16 -3.91 -20.97
CA LEU A 474 5.60 -4.12 -19.60
C LEU A 474 5.18 -2.94 -18.71
N HIS A 475 4.66 -3.25 -17.54
CA HIS A 475 4.30 -2.27 -16.52
C HIS A 475 5.17 -2.48 -15.28
N ILE A 476 5.57 -1.39 -14.63
CA ILE A 476 6.17 -1.43 -13.30
C ILE A 476 5.33 -0.53 -12.40
N ALA A 477 4.71 -1.14 -11.41
CA ALA A 477 3.88 -0.45 -10.43
C ALA A 477 4.74 0.54 -9.64
N LYS A 478 4.15 1.69 -9.28
CA LYS A 478 4.83 2.70 -8.46
C LYS A 478 5.39 2.11 -7.17
N ARG A 479 6.52 2.64 -6.73
CA ARG A 479 7.25 2.17 -5.52
C ARG A 479 6.42 2.30 -4.23
N GLY A 480 5.57 3.32 -4.13
CA GLY A 480 4.62 3.47 -3.01
C GLY A 480 3.57 2.36 -2.91
N CYS A 481 3.50 1.47 -3.92
CA CYS A 481 2.70 0.26 -3.89
C CYS A 481 3.36 -0.95 -3.27
N HIS A 482 4.63 -0.84 -2.96
CA HIS A 482 5.35 -1.91 -2.33
C HIS A 482 4.73 -2.27 -0.99
N TRP A 483 4.75 -3.56 -0.66
CA TRP A 483 4.11 -4.10 0.53
C TRP A 483 4.66 -3.53 1.84
N TYR A 484 5.89 -3.00 1.83
CA TYR A 484 6.49 -2.25 2.94
C TYR A 484 5.62 -1.09 3.44
N TYR A 485 4.87 -0.43 2.54
CA TYR A 485 4.10 0.76 2.90
C TYR A 485 2.67 0.46 3.36
N ARG A 486 2.31 -0.81 3.60
CA ARG A 486 0.98 -1.26 4.04
C ARG A 486 -0.19 -0.69 3.20
N SER A 487 0.04 -0.41 1.93
CA SER A 487 -0.89 0.37 1.09
C SER A 487 -1.22 -0.25 -0.26
N PHE A 488 -1.38 -1.58 -0.31
CA PHE A 488 -1.85 -2.24 -1.53
C PHE A 488 -3.20 -1.67 -2.05
N SER A 489 -4.07 -1.19 -1.16
CA SER A 489 -5.31 -0.53 -1.57
C SER A 489 -5.08 0.77 -2.35
N ARG A 490 -3.93 1.45 -2.21
CA ARG A 490 -3.52 2.62 -3.02
C ARG A 490 -3.11 2.27 -4.46
N CYS A 491 -3.07 0.99 -4.79
CA CYS A 491 -2.42 0.42 -5.97
C CYS A 491 -3.35 -0.38 -6.85
N VAL A 492 -4.46 -0.82 -6.27
CA VAL A 492 -5.62 -1.25 -7.02
C VAL A 492 -6.36 0.03 -7.45
N ALA A 493 -5.94 0.62 -8.56
CA ALA A 493 -6.72 1.71 -9.13
C ALA A 493 -8.11 1.18 -9.51
N SER A 494 -9.14 1.97 -9.25
CA SER A 494 -10.52 1.65 -9.62
C SER A 494 -10.59 1.33 -11.12
N SER A 495 -11.04 0.10 -11.43
CA SER A 495 -11.22 -0.43 -12.79
C SER A 495 -12.24 0.35 -13.62
N ASN A 496 -12.94 1.32 -13.02
CA ASN A 496 -14.03 2.05 -13.67
C ASN A 496 -13.57 3.28 -14.45
N THR A 497 -12.27 3.56 -14.50
CA THR A 497 -11.74 4.48 -15.51
C THR A 497 -11.62 3.71 -16.82
N HIS A 498 -12.74 3.61 -17.56
CA HIS A 498 -12.64 3.47 -19.01
C HIS A 498 -11.69 4.56 -19.46
N ILE A 499 -10.48 4.16 -19.87
CA ILE A 499 -9.59 5.05 -20.58
C ILE A 499 -10.36 5.35 -21.85
N ASP A 500 -10.98 6.53 -21.92
CA ASP A 500 -11.78 6.96 -23.04
C ASP A 500 -10.97 6.71 -24.32
N GLU A 501 -11.43 5.76 -25.15
CA GLU A 501 -10.84 5.42 -26.44
C GLU A 501 -10.83 6.62 -27.41
N GLU A 502 -11.47 7.74 -27.03
CA GLU A 502 -11.47 9.01 -27.76
C GLU A 502 -10.13 9.76 -27.73
N MET A 503 -9.22 9.50 -26.77
CA MET A 503 -7.93 10.21 -26.74
C MET A 503 -6.93 9.80 -27.84
N ILE A 504 -7.25 8.82 -28.69
CA ILE A 504 -6.36 8.33 -29.78
C ILE A 504 -6.73 8.90 -31.16
N LYS A 505 -7.82 9.67 -31.31
CA LYS A 505 -8.28 10.12 -32.65
C LYS A 505 -7.77 11.47 -33.15
N ASP A 506 -7.10 12.29 -32.34
CA ASP A 506 -6.67 13.63 -32.77
C ASP A 506 -5.14 13.74 -32.90
N ASN A 507 -4.62 13.29 -34.04
CA ASN A 507 -3.30 13.69 -34.55
C ASN A 507 -3.52 14.73 -35.65
N GLU A 508 -3.03 15.96 -35.46
CA GLU A 508 -2.31 16.78 -36.48
C GLU A 508 -2.16 18.29 -36.13
N THR A 509 -2.50 18.75 -34.92
CA THR A 509 -2.10 20.12 -34.51
C THR A 509 -0.73 20.14 -33.81
N PRO A 510 0.22 21.00 -34.25
CA PRO A 510 1.54 21.11 -33.65
C PRO A 510 1.45 21.47 -32.16
N PRO A 511 2.38 21.00 -31.32
CA PRO A 511 2.37 21.25 -29.89
C PRO A 511 2.60 22.73 -29.63
N THR A 512 1.51 23.47 -29.43
CA THR A 512 1.56 24.81 -28.87
C THR A 512 2.13 24.66 -27.47
N THR A 513 3.22 25.34 -27.17
CA THR A 513 3.84 25.43 -25.84
C THR A 513 2.94 26.23 -24.89
N THR A 514 1.72 25.75 -24.67
CA THR A 514 0.90 26.19 -23.56
C THR A 514 1.63 25.77 -22.29
N THR A 515 2.15 26.75 -21.56
CA THR A 515 2.56 26.59 -20.16
C THR A 515 1.36 26.02 -19.42
N THR A 516 1.32 24.69 -19.29
CA THR A 516 0.26 24.00 -18.58
C THR A 516 0.38 24.41 -17.13
N SER A 517 -0.37 25.44 -16.73
CA SER A 517 -0.53 25.86 -15.35
C SER A 517 -0.83 24.61 -14.53
N THR A 518 0.15 24.20 -13.73
CA THR A 518 0.06 23.01 -12.90
C THR A 518 -1.09 23.22 -11.93
N LYS A 519 -2.10 22.34 -11.98
CA LYS A 519 -3.23 22.39 -11.06
C LYS A 519 -2.70 22.34 -9.61
N PRO A 520 -3.18 23.20 -8.69
CA PRO A 520 -2.75 23.17 -7.30
C PRO A 520 -3.03 21.80 -6.68
N ARG A 521 -2.14 21.34 -5.81
CA ARG A 521 -2.25 20.11 -5.02
C ARG A 521 -2.84 20.44 -3.65
N VAL A 522 -3.89 19.73 -3.28
CA VAL A 522 -4.64 19.96 -2.05
C VAL A 522 -4.75 18.66 -1.26
N ALA A 523 -4.25 18.67 -0.02
CA ALA A 523 -4.52 17.61 0.95
C ALA A 523 -5.80 17.94 1.72
N VAL A 524 -6.77 17.02 1.75
CA VAL A 524 -7.98 17.14 2.56
C VAL A 524 -7.87 16.15 3.72
N ILE A 525 -7.74 16.64 4.94
CA ILE A 525 -7.52 15.86 6.15
C ILE A 525 -8.77 15.96 7.03
N VAL A 526 -9.41 14.81 7.28
CA VAL A 526 -10.62 14.73 8.08
C VAL A 526 -10.37 13.86 9.30
N ALA A 527 -10.72 14.36 10.48
CA ALA A 527 -10.64 13.58 11.71
C ALA A 527 -11.92 13.70 12.55
N GLY A 528 -12.26 12.62 13.24
CA GLY A 528 -13.37 12.61 14.18
C GLY A 528 -13.91 11.22 14.46
N THR A 529 -15.23 11.08 14.41
CA THR A 529 -15.99 9.88 14.75
C THR A 529 -16.81 9.39 13.57
N LEU A 530 -16.91 8.08 13.39
CA LEU A 530 -17.71 7.48 12.33
C LEU A 530 -19.19 7.88 12.43
N ASN A 531 -19.72 7.98 13.65
CA ASN A 531 -21.12 8.36 13.91
C ASN A 531 -21.48 9.81 13.55
N ARG A 532 -20.50 10.65 13.26
CA ARG A 532 -20.73 12.04 12.82
C ARG A 532 -20.17 12.32 11.43
N PHE A 533 -19.56 11.32 10.79
CA PHE A 533 -18.92 11.49 9.51
C PHE A 533 -19.96 11.68 8.41
N ILE A 534 -19.90 12.82 7.69
CA ILE A 534 -20.78 13.17 6.57
C ILE A 534 -19.99 13.06 5.26
N PHE A 535 -20.03 11.87 4.66
CA PHE A 535 -19.16 11.51 3.54
C PHE A 535 -19.73 11.89 2.18
N ASP A 536 -21.01 11.65 1.93
CA ASP A 536 -21.64 11.84 0.61
C ASP A 536 -21.60 13.30 0.17
N SER A 537 -21.87 14.21 1.12
CA SER A 537 -21.78 15.64 0.91
C SER A 537 -20.36 16.09 0.58
N ALA A 538 -19.35 15.57 1.28
CA ALA A 538 -17.94 15.85 0.98
C ALA A 538 -17.55 15.34 -0.42
N LEU A 539 -18.00 14.15 -0.82
CA LEU A 539 -17.77 13.63 -2.17
C LEU A 539 -18.38 14.54 -3.25
N LYS A 540 -19.68 14.86 -3.12
CA LYS A 540 -20.45 15.59 -4.13
C LYS A 540 -20.05 17.06 -4.24
N ASN A 541 -19.94 17.73 -3.10
CA ASN A 541 -19.89 19.18 -3.04
C ASN A 541 -18.50 19.74 -2.69
N LEU A 542 -17.57 18.89 -2.25
CA LEU A 542 -16.18 19.31 -1.99
C LEU A 542 -15.20 18.66 -2.98
N ILE A 543 -15.08 17.33 -2.98
CA ILE A 543 -14.01 16.62 -3.67
C ILE A 543 -14.21 16.64 -5.18
N LYS A 544 -15.41 16.29 -5.66
CA LYS A 544 -15.75 16.30 -7.09
C LYS A 544 -15.51 17.67 -7.75
N PRO A 545 -16.00 18.81 -7.21
CA PRO A 545 -15.73 20.11 -7.83
C PRO A 545 -14.27 20.52 -7.73
N MET A 546 -13.58 20.26 -6.61
CA MET A 546 -12.14 20.55 -6.49
C MET A 546 -11.31 19.77 -7.51
N LYS A 547 -11.61 18.50 -7.78
CA LYS A 547 -10.85 17.68 -8.73
C LYS A 547 -10.81 18.29 -10.15
N LYS A 548 -11.85 19.03 -10.54
CA LYS A 548 -11.89 19.76 -11.83
C LYS A 548 -10.76 20.80 -11.92
N ARG A 549 -10.37 21.39 -10.77
CA ARG A 549 -9.48 22.56 -10.69
C ARG A 549 -8.16 22.30 -9.94
N ALA A 550 -8.05 21.22 -9.18
CA ALA A 550 -6.94 20.86 -8.31
C ALA A 550 -6.65 19.35 -8.36
N SER A 551 -5.45 18.94 -7.97
CA SER A 551 -5.15 17.56 -7.60
C SER A 551 -5.49 17.39 -6.12
N VAL A 552 -6.35 16.42 -5.79
CA VAL A 552 -6.90 16.27 -4.44
C VAL A 552 -6.51 14.91 -3.87
N ASP A 553 -5.89 14.95 -2.71
CA ASP A 553 -5.48 13.77 -1.95
C ASP A 553 -6.24 13.76 -0.62
N TYR A 554 -7.03 12.72 -0.37
CA TYR A 554 -7.96 12.64 0.76
C TYR A 554 -7.42 11.74 1.87
N TYR A 555 -7.48 12.24 3.11
CA TYR A 555 -7.00 11.59 4.32
C TYR A 555 -8.10 11.60 5.37
N VAL A 556 -8.36 10.47 6.01
CA VAL A 556 -9.41 10.39 7.02
C VAL A 556 -9.04 9.44 8.16
N SER A 557 -9.32 9.85 9.39
CA SER A 557 -9.18 9.04 10.61
C SER A 557 -10.45 9.15 11.45
N LEU A 558 -11.12 8.02 11.68
CA LEU A 558 -12.41 7.96 12.37
C LEU A 558 -12.34 6.96 13.54
N SER A 559 -12.74 7.43 14.72
CA SER A 559 -13.05 6.57 15.86
C SER A 559 -14.44 5.96 15.69
N THR A 560 -14.60 4.66 15.97
CA THR A 560 -15.91 3.99 15.94
C THR A 560 -16.59 3.96 17.31
N ALA A 561 -15.82 4.10 18.40
CA ALA A 561 -16.34 4.19 19.75
C ALA A 561 -17.23 5.43 19.97
N ARG A 562 -18.25 5.23 20.81
CA ARG A 562 -19.15 6.30 21.25
C ARG A 562 -18.46 7.11 22.34
N MET A 563 -18.01 8.31 22.01
CA MET A 563 -17.39 9.22 22.96
C MET A 563 -18.45 10.09 23.64
N LYS A 564 -18.27 10.36 24.94
CA LYS A 564 -19.13 11.29 25.68
C LYS A 564 -18.98 12.69 25.08
N ALA A 565 -20.07 13.26 24.59
CA ALA A 565 -20.11 14.65 24.13
C ALA A 565 -20.00 15.62 25.30
N TYR A 566 -19.49 16.84 25.05
CA TYR A 566 -19.47 17.92 26.05
C TYR A 566 -20.88 18.25 26.61
N ARG A 567 -21.91 18.03 25.80
CA ARG A 567 -23.34 18.17 26.13
C ARG A 567 -24.12 16.91 25.76
N SER A 568 -23.90 15.83 26.49
CA SER A 568 -24.65 14.57 26.33
C SER A 568 -26.14 14.72 26.68
N ASP A 569 -26.51 15.79 27.39
CA ASP A 569 -27.88 16.13 27.79
C ASP A 569 -28.77 16.68 26.65
N SER A 570 -28.22 16.86 25.45
CA SER A 570 -28.95 17.44 24.31
C SER A 570 -29.98 16.50 23.65
N GLY A 571 -30.16 15.28 24.16
CA GLY A 571 -31.21 14.33 23.78
C GLY A 571 -30.99 13.58 22.46
N TYR A 572 -30.31 14.18 21.48
CA TYR A 572 -30.04 13.54 20.19
C TYR A 572 -28.63 12.96 20.04
N THR A 573 -27.68 13.32 20.91
CA THR A 573 -26.27 12.89 20.78
C THR A 573 -26.08 11.38 20.86
N ASP A 574 -26.93 10.69 21.61
CA ASP A 574 -26.88 9.22 21.76
C ASP A 574 -27.55 8.49 20.58
N ARG A 575 -28.15 9.26 19.66
CA ARG A 575 -28.87 8.81 18.47
C ARG A 575 -28.16 9.22 17.18
N LEU A 576 -26.93 9.73 17.28
CA LEU A 576 -26.10 10.03 16.13
C LEU A 576 -25.78 8.76 15.36
N GLN A 577 -25.77 8.87 14.04
CA GLN A 577 -25.43 7.78 13.14
C GLN A 577 -24.53 8.25 11.99
N PRO A 578 -23.76 7.34 11.40
CA PRO A 578 -22.94 7.65 10.22
C PRO A 578 -23.77 8.18 9.06
N ASP A 579 -23.11 8.78 8.06
CA ASP A 579 -23.73 9.10 6.77
C ASP A 579 -24.56 7.90 6.25
N PRO A 580 -25.85 8.08 5.90
CA PRO A 580 -26.72 7.00 5.45
C PRO A 580 -26.23 6.27 4.19
N THR A 581 -25.31 6.89 3.44
CA THR A 581 -24.70 6.27 2.26
C THR A 581 -23.54 5.34 2.58
N LEU A 582 -23.03 5.33 3.83
CA LEU A 582 -22.02 4.37 4.26
C LEU A 582 -22.67 3.01 4.53
N PRO A 583 -22.04 1.90 4.11
CA PRO A 583 -22.56 0.57 4.42
C PRO A 583 -22.52 0.34 5.94
N SER A 584 -23.46 -0.47 6.43
CA SER A 584 -23.32 -1.03 7.78
C SER A 584 -22.14 -2.00 7.80
N SER A 585 -21.29 -1.89 8.82
CA SER A 585 -20.15 -2.79 8.96
C SER A 585 -20.61 -4.22 9.19
N SER A 586 -20.16 -5.13 8.34
CA SER A 586 -20.34 -6.58 8.47
C SER A 586 -19.21 -7.25 9.28
N VAL A 587 -18.13 -6.52 9.54
CA VAL A 587 -16.91 -6.99 10.21
C VAL A 587 -16.56 -6.10 11.41
N LYS A 588 -15.88 -6.67 12.41
CA LYS A 588 -15.51 -5.93 13.65
C LYS A 588 -14.44 -4.87 13.42
N ASP A 589 -13.61 -5.03 12.40
CA ASP A 589 -12.50 -4.14 12.06
C ASP A 589 -12.89 -3.02 11.07
N PHE A 590 -14.17 -2.96 10.65
CA PHE A 590 -14.71 -1.93 9.75
C PHE A 590 -14.00 -1.81 8.38
N VAL A 591 -13.27 -2.85 7.95
CA VAL A 591 -12.50 -2.86 6.69
C VAL A 591 -13.40 -2.67 5.46
N ASP A 592 -14.65 -3.10 5.51
CA ASP A 592 -15.63 -2.89 4.45
C ASP A 592 -16.00 -1.40 4.28
N ILE A 593 -16.15 -0.65 5.36
CA ILE A 593 -16.35 0.80 5.32
C ILE A 593 -15.09 1.52 4.85
N GLU A 594 -13.90 1.08 5.28
CA GLU A 594 -12.64 1.64 4.78
C GLU A 594 -12.55 1.50 3.26
N GLU A 595 -12.81 0.30 2.75
CA GLU A 595 -12.76 0.00 1.31
C GLU A 595 -13.85 0.75 0.55
N TYR A 596 -15.03 0.92 1.14
CA TYR A 596 -16.09 1.74 0.55
C TYR A 596 -15.66 3.21 0.40
N ILE A 597 -15.08 3.81 1.45
CA ILE A 597 -14.55 5.18 1.40
C ILE A 597 -13.48 5.28 0.30
N ARG A 598 -12.53 4.34 0.27
CA ARG A 598 -11.46 4.31 -0.74
C ARG A 598 -12.01 4.24 -2.15
N THR A 599 -12.94 3.32 -2.38
CA THR A 599 -13.57 3.10 -3.69
C THR A 599 -14.31 4.33 -4.17
N LYS A 600 -15.10 4.98 -3.29
CA LYS A 600 -15.87 6.18 -3.66
C LYS A 600 -14.97 7.37 -3.98
N ILE A 601 -13.91 7.61 -3.21
CA ILE A 601 -12.95 8.67 -3.53
C ILE A 601 -12.23 8.38 -4.85
N ALA A 602 -11.74 7.15 -5.02
CA ALA A 602 -11.05 6.72 -6.24
C ALA A 602 -11.94 6.84 -7.48
N SER A 603 -13.26 6.60 -7.35
CA SER A 603 -14.22 6.77 -8.44
C SER A 603 -14.36 8.21 -8.94
N LEU A 604 -13.95 9.20 -8.13
CA LEU A 604 -13.90 10.61 -8.53
C LEU A 604 -12.55 11.01 -9.13
N ALA A 605 -11.68 10.04 -9.46
CA ALA A 605 -10.30 10.25 -9.90
C ALA A 605 -9.44 11.06 -8.90
N SER A 606 -9.87 11.15 -7.64
CA SER A 606 -9.08 11.69 -6.53
C SER A 606 -8.25 10.57 -5.91
N SER A 607 -7.14 10.92 -5.28
CA SER A 607 -6.31 9.94 -4.60
C SER A 607 -6.72 9.80 -3.14
N VAL A 608 -6.45 8.63 -2.55
CA VAL A 608 -6.68 8.37 -1.13
C VAL A 608 -5.34 8.16 -0.47
N GLY A 609 -4.97 9.07 0.43
CA GLY A 609 -3.77 8.95 1.25
C GLY A 609 -4.00 7.95 2.35
N ALA A 610 -4.73 8.33 3.38
CA ALA A 610 -4.99 7.46 4.50
C ALA A 610 -6.49 7.32 4.76
N VAL A 611 -6.89 6.12 5.16
CA VAL A 611 -8.18 5.84 5.76
C VAL A 611 -7.84 4.98 6.97
N TYR A 612 -8.11 5.49 8.16
CA TYR A 612 -7.92 4.81 9.43
C TYR A 612 -9.25 4.75 10.17
N LEU A 613 -9.83 3.56 10.28
CA LEU A 613 -10.95 3.31 11.19
C LEU A 613 -10.43 2.51 12.36
N GLN A 614 -10.57 3.07 13.55
CA GLN A 614 -10.13 2.42 14.79
C GLN A 614 -11.19 2.59 15.87
N GLU A 615 -11.20 1.68 16.85
CA GLU A 615 -12.16 1.76 17.95
C GLU A 615 -12.06 3.10 18.66
N SER A 616 -10.86 3.46 19.12
CA SER A 616 -10.56 4.74 19.73
C SER A 616 -9.19 5.26 19.32
N ILE A 617 -9.01 6.59 19.36
CA ILE A 617 -7.68 7.19 19.38
C ILE A 617 -7.12 7.06 20.80
N ASP A 618 -6.05 6.28 20.95
CA ASP A 618 -5.35 6.13 22.22
C ASP A 618 -4.52 7.39 22.49
N ILE A 619 -4.91 8.13 23.52
CA ILE A 619 -4.16 9.28 24.05
C ILE A 619 -3.50 8.94 25.38
N ASP A 620 -3.86 7.81 25.99
CA ASP A 620 -3.45 7.46 27.34
C ASP A 620 -2.04 6.86 27.36
N SER A 621 -1.60 6.26 26.25
CA SER A 621 -0.22 5.83 26.04
C SER A 621 0.72 6.93 25.53
N GLU A 622 0.22 8.13 25.23
CA GLU A 622 1.05 9.21 24.67
C GLU A 622 2.01 9.80 25.73
N PRO A 623 3.35 9.69 25.56
CA PRO A 623 4.31 10.05 26.60
C PRO A 623 4.20 11.51 27.06
N MET A 624 3.91 12.43 26.13
CA MET A 624 3.74 13.85 26.44
C MET A 624 2.54 14.10 27.36
N LEU A 625 1.46 13.32 27.21
CA LEU A 625 0.25 13.47 28.01
C LEU A 625 0.39 12.80 29.37
N ILE A 626 1.08 11.65 29.46
CA ILE A 626 1.40 10.97 30.72
C ILE A 626 2.13 11.92 31.67
N ALA A 627 3.28 12.46 31.25
CA ALA A 627 4.08 13.38 32.06
C ALA A 627 3.34 14.69 32.40
N ARG A 628 2.35 15.08 31.60
CA ARG A 628 1.49 16.22 31.90
C ARG A 628 0.46 15.89 32.97
N ARG A 629 -0.19 14.74 32.87
CA ARG A 629 -1.22 14.30 33.83
C ARG A 629 -0.62 14.04 35.20
N GLU A 630 0.57 13.48 35.28
CA GLU A 630 1.32 13.32 36.54
C GLU A 630 1.50 14.66 37.24
N ARG A 631 2.04 15.68 36.55
CA ARG A 631 2.15 17.04 37.09
C ARG A 631 0.81 17.67 37.46
N ALA A 632 -0.24 17.42 36.67
CA ALA A 632 -1.57 17.93 36.97
C ALA A 632 -2.15 17.31 38.26
N LEU A 633 -1.89 16.02 38.50
CA LEU A 633 -2.28 15.33 39.73
C LEU A 633 -1.44 15.76 40.94
N GLU A 634 -0.16 16.11 40.74
CA GLU A 634 0.67 16.71 41.78
C GLU A 634 0.16 18.10 42.18
N GLU A 635 -0.19 18.95 41.20
CA GLU A 635 -0.72 20.30 41.45
C GLU A 635 -2.17 20.30 41.98
N HIS A 636 -2.98 19.34 41.52
CA HIS A 636 -4.42 19.26 41.80
C HIS A 636 -4.87 17.80 42.04
N PRO A 637 -4.54 17.19 43.21
CA PRO A 637 -4.79 15.77 43.48
C PRO A 637 -6.26 15.33 43.39
N ASP A 638 -7.18 16.24 43.71
CA ASP A 638 -8.62 15.96 43.75
C ASP A 638 -9.36 16.29 42.46
N GLU A 639 -8.65 16.77 41.42
CA GLU A 639 -9.24 17.14 40.13
C GLU A 639 -8.93 16.09 39.05
N ASP A 640 -9.82 15.99 38.07
CA ASP A 640 -9.52 15.26 36.85
C ASP A 640 -8.30 15.92 36.14
N PRO A 641 -7.23 15.18 35.81
CA PRO A 641 -6.00 15.78 35.29
C PRO A 641 -6.16 16.42 33.90
N ASP A 642 -7.23 16.06 33.18
CA ASP A 642 -7.57 16.65 31.88
C ASP A 642 -8.56 17.82 32.02
N SER A 643 -8.98 18.23 33.22
CA SER A 643 -9.95 19.31 33.41
C SER A 643 -9.42 20.71 33.03
N ARG A 644 -8.09 20.88 32.98
CA ARG A 644 -7.41 22.17 32.77
C ARG A 644 -6.56 22.23 31.49
N PHE A 645 -6.62 21.22 30.62
CA PHE A 645 -5.84 21.21 29.38
C PHE A 645 -6.46 20.35 28.27
N PRO A 646 -6.50 20.80 27.01
CA PRO A 646 -5.98 22.08 26.50
C PRO A 646 -6.82 23.33 26.78
N ILE A 647 -8.07 23.18 27.22
CA ILE A 647 -8.94 24.30 27.59
C ILE A 647 -9.19 24.33 29.09
N ILE A 648 -9.51 25.52 29.61
CA ILE A 648 -9.85 25.72 31.03
C ILE A 648 -11.27 26.31 31.11
N ASP A 649 -12.18 25.60 31.77
CA ASP A 649 -13.49 26.09 32.18
C ASP A 649 -13.91 25.36 33.46
N ASN A 650 -13.71 26.03 34.60
CA ASN A 650 -13.84 25.48 35.96
C ASN A 650 -14.92 26.21 36.78
N ARG A 651 -15.93 26.77 36.12
CA ARG A 651 -16.98 27.58 36.77
C ARG A 651 -17.75 26.83 37.87
N ASN A 652 -17.89 25.52 37.73
CA ASN A 652 -18.38 24.61 38.76
C ASN A 652 -17.93 23.17 38.44
N ALA A 653 -18.15 22.25 39.39
CA ALA A 653 -17.73 20.86 39.26
C ALA A 653 -18.33 20.15 38.02
N ALA A 654 -19.62 20.38 37.74
CA ALA A 654 -20.28 19.78 36.57
C ALA A 654 -19.69 20.27 35.25
N ILE A 655 -19.37 21.57 35.17
CA ILE A 655 -18.69 22.16 34.01
C ILE A 655 -17.27 21.64 33.90
N SER A 656 -16.51 21.55 35.01
CA SER A 656 -15.15 21.00 35.03
C SER A 656 -15.10 19.56 34.50
N GLN A 657 -16.04 18.70 34.91
CA GLN A 657 -16.15 17.34 34.40
C GLN A 657 -16.47 17.30 32.89
N ARG A 658 -17.36 18.18 32.41
CA ARG A 658 -17.64 18.32 30.97
C ARG A 658 -16.39 18.81 30.23
N THR A 659 -15.64 19.74 30.80
CA THR A 659 -14.39 20.28 30.26
C THR A 659 -13.33 19.17 30.12
N ALA A 660 -13.15 18.31 31.13
CA ALA A 660 -12.24 17.17 31.05
C ALA A 660 -12.59 16.24 29.88
N ASN A 661 -13.88 15.94 29.67
CA ASN A 661 -14.33 15.15 28.53
C ASN A 661 -14.10 15.86 27.18
N ALA A 662 -14.36 17.17 27.11
CA ALA A 662 -14.07 17.96 25.91
C ALA A 662 -12.58 17.99 25.59
N ASN A 663 -11.73 18.11 26.60
CA ASN A 663 -10.29 18.11 26.49
C ASN A 663 -9.75 16.80 25.94
N ARG A 664 -10.19 15.65 26.49
CA ARG A 664 -9.87 14.33 25.93
C ARG A 664 -10.29 14.21 24.46
N ASN A 665 -11.49 14.68 24.12
CA ASN A 665 -11.98 14.65 22.74
C ASN A 665 -11.16 15.56 21.80
N LEU A 666 -10.73 16.75 22.26
CA LEU A 666 -9.84 17.63 21.51
C LEU A 666 -8.47 17.00 21.29
N LEU A 667 -7.88 16.40 22.33
CA LEU A 667 -6.59 15.72 22.25
C LEU A 667 -6.65 14.56 21.26
N ARG A 668 -7.69 13.71 21.32
CA ARG A 668 -7.91 12.64 20.34
C ARG A 668 -8.04 13.16 18.92
N LEU A 669 -8.84 14.20 18.71
CA LEU A 669 -9.04 14.81 17.39
C LEU A 669 -7.72 15.30 16.81
N HIS A 670 -6.95 16.07 17.59
CA HIS A 670 -5.70 16.67 17.09
C HIS A 670 -4.56 15.66 17.00
N LEU A 671 -4.53 14.61 17.82
CA LEU A 671 -3.60 13.49 17.65
C LEU A 671 -3.88 12.73 16.36
N ALA A 672 -5.16 12.49 16.04
CA ALA A 672 -5.57 11.89 14.77
C ALA A 672 -5.18 12.78 13.57
N ILE A 673 -5.41 14.09 13.63
CA ILE A 673 -4.95 15.05 12.60
C ILE A 673 -3.43 14.98 12.45
N GLN A 674 -2.68 14.96 13.55
CA GLN A 674 -1.22 14.89 13.53
C GLN A 674 -0.70 13.59 12.91
N SER A 675 -1.35 12.46 13.18
CA SER A 675 -1.02 11.19 12.52
C SER A 675 -1.28 11.23 11.01
N LEU A 676 -2.43 11.77 10.59
CA LEU A 676 -2.73 11.97 9.17
C LEU A 676 -1.78 12.96 8.51
N TRP A 677 -1.38 14.03 9.21
CA TRP A 677 -0.44 15.03 8.71
C TRP A 677 0.95 14.43 8.48
N LYS A 678 1.47 13.65 9.44
CA LYS A 678 2.72 12.89 9.25
C LYS A 678 2.64 11.96 8.05
N THR A 679 1.49 11.32 7.83
CA THR A 679 1.28 10.49 6.66
C THR A 679 1.28 11.32 5.38
N ALA A 680 0.71 12.52 5.40
CA ALA A 680 0.69 13.42 4.26
C ALA A 680 2.07 13.97 3.90
N THR A 681 2.87 14.38 4.88
CA THR A 681 4.23 14.87 4.67
C THR A 681 5.22 13.77 4.30
N ASN A 682 5.02 12.55 4.84
CA ASN A 682 5.72 11.37 4.33
C ASN A 682 5.36 11.15 2.87
N TRP A 683 4.09 11.32 2.48
CA TRP A 683 3.69 11.18 1.09
C TRP A 683 4.31 12.26 0.19
N GLU A 684 4.39 13.51 0.63
CA GLU A 684 5.14 14.57 -0.06
C GLU A 684 6.60 14.18 -0.31
N LYS A 685 7.28 13.68 0.73
CA LYS A 685 8.67 13.22 0.66
C LYS A 685 8.81 12.00 -0.26
N GLU A 686 7.92 11.03 -0.11
CA GLU A 686 7.86 9.79 -0.87
C GLU A 686 7.45 10.01 -2.32
N GLU A 687 6.90 11.16 -2.72
CA GLU A 687 6.50 11.41 -4.11
C GLU A 687 7.20 12.61 -4.74
N GLY A 688 8.14 13.22 -4.03
CA GLY A 688 8.90 14.37 -4.51
C GLY A 688 8.01 15.57 -4.88
N PHE A 689 6.94 15.81 -4.13
CA PHE A 689 6.09 17.00 -4.30
C PHE A 689 5.78 17.66 -2.95
N LYS A 690 5.26 18.89 -2.98
CA LYS A 690 4.60 19.51 -1.83
C LYS A 690 3.17 19.86 -2.20
N TYR A 691 2.27 19.77 -1.24
CA TYR A 691 0.94 20.35 -1.36
C TYR A 691 1.07 21.86 -1.51
N ASP A 692 0.11 22.48 -2.19
CA ASP A 692 -0.02 23.94 -2.20
C ASP A 692 -0.90 24.39 -1.02
N TYR A 693 -1.93 23.59 -0.72
CA TYR A 693 -2.91 23.85 0.34
C TYR A 693 -3.26 22.58 1.11
N VAL A 694 -3.59 22.76 2.39
CA VAL A 694 -4.06 21.71 3.29
C VAL A 694 -5.38 22.15 3.90
N MET A 695 -6.42 21.35 3.74
CA MET A 695 -7.74 21.57 4.31
C MET A 695 -7.96 20.60 5.47
N LEU A 696 -8.07 21.14 6.68
CA LEU A 696 -8.39 20.39 7.89
C LEU A 696 -9.90 20.50 8.18
N LEU A 697 -10.56 19.35 8.23
CA LEU A 697 -12.01 19.24 8.42
C LEU A 697 -12.35 18.42 9.65
N ARG A 698 -13.46 18.77 10.28
CA ARG A 698 -14.16 17.89 11.21
C ARG A 698 -15.04 16.89 10.46
N ASP A 699 -15.24 15.74 11.08
CA ASP A 699 -16.16 14.68 10.66
C ASP A 699 -17.57 15.17 10.27
N ASP A 700 -18.10 16.17 10.98
CA ASP A 700 -19.47 16.65 10.86
C ASP A 700 -19.69 17.78 9.84
N SER A 701 -18.81 17.88 8.84
CA SER A 701 -18.83 18.93 7.82
C SER A 701 -19.83 18.62 6.69
N LEU A 702 -20.99 19.30 6.69
CA LEU A 702 -21.99 19.24 5.63
C LEU A 702 -21.77 20.35 4.61
N TRP A 703 -21.45 20.00 3.38
CA TRP A 703 -21.31 20.90 2.24
C TRP A 703 -22.63 21.04 1.47
N LEU A 704 -23.12 22.27 1.35
CA LEU A 704 -24.45 22.59 0.82
C LEU A 704 -24.42 23.08 -0.63
N LYS A 705 -23.25 23.49 -1.15
CA LYS A 705 -23.03 23.84 -2.57
C LYS A 705 -21.63 23.40 -3.00
N GLU A 706 -21.41 23.33 -4.31
CA GLU A 706 -20.08 23.05 -4.86
C GLU A 706 -19.04 24.07 -4.35
N PHE A 707 -17.95 23.57 -3.80
CA PHE A 707 -16.83 24.38 -3.34
C PHE A 707 -15.88 24.73 -4.48
N ASP A 708 -15.53 26.02 -4.60
CA ASP A 708 -14.60 26.52 -5.60
C ASP A 708 -13.29 26.99 -4.95
N ILE A 709 -12.27 26.13 -5.05
CA ILE A 709 -10.94 26.40 -4.50
C ILE A 709 -10.26 27.63 -5.15
N ARG A 710 -10.57 27.98 -6.40
CA ARG A 710 -9.95 29.15 -7.06
C ARG A 710 -10.40 30.45 -6.42
N ASN A 711 -11.68 30.53 -6.05
CA ASN A 711 -12.21 31.68 -5.33
C ASN A 711 -11.56 31.88 -3.97
N LEU A 712 -11.16 30.78 -3.30
CA LEU A 712 -10.43 30.83 -2.04
C LEU A 712 -9.00 31.33 -2.27
N ILE A 713 -8.27 30.72 -3.22
CA ILE A 713 -6.88 31.09 -3.56
C ILE A 713 -6.78 32.57 -3.94
N ALA A 714 -7.73 33.08 -4.73
CA ALA A 714 -7.73 34.47 -5.19
C ALA A 714 -7.89 35.51 -4.07
N LYS A 715 -8.28 35.11 -2.85
CA LYS A 715 -8.42 36.04 -1.72
C LYS A 715 -7.10 36.35 -1.02
N GLY A 716 -6.09 35.49 -1.14
CA GLY A 716 -4.85 35.61 -0.39
C GLY A 716 -5.04 35.42 1.12
N GLY A 717 -3.92 35.22 1.81
CA GLY A 717 -3.87 34.89 3.23
C GLY A 717 -3.18 33.56 3.48
N ASP A 718 -2.81 33.33 4.73
CA ASP A 718 -2.08 32.12 5.14
C ASP A 718 -3.05 31.02 5.54
N ILE A 719 -4.13 31.40 6.24
CA ILE A 719 -5.26 30.52 6.52
C ILE A 719 -6.60 31.14 6.15
N PHE A 720 -7.55 30.28 5.83
CA PHE A 720 -8.92 30.63 5.48
C PHE A 720 -9.89 29.87 6.39
N ILE A 721 -10.77 30.63 7.04
CA ILE A 721 -11.74 30.10 7.99
C ILE A 721 -13.12 30.71 7.71
N PRO A 722 -14.22 30.08 8.14
CA PRO A 722 -15.55 30.66 8.01
C PRO A 722 -15.72 31.86 8.94
N ALA A 723 -16.38 32.91 8.45
CA ALA A 723 -16.56 34.16 9.20
C ALA A 723 -17.47 33.98 10.43
N CYS A 724 -18.58 33.27 10.29
CA CYS A 724 -19.55 32.98 11.35
C CYS A 724 -20.00 34.22 12.16
N ASP A 725 -19.98 35.41 11.56
CA ASP A 725 -20.28 36.69 12.22
C ASP A 725 -21.78 36.93 12.48
N ALA A 726 -22.66 36.05 11.98
CA ALA A 726 -24.09 36.01 12.29
C ALA A 726 -24.48 34.94 13.33
N ARG A 727 -23.50 34.34 14.03
CA ARG A 727 -23.74 33.41 15.13
C ARG A 727 -24.47 34.10 16.29
N ASP A 728 -25.31 33.36 17.00
CA ASP A 728 -25.95 33.79 18.25
C ASP A 728 -25.55 32.86 19.43
N PRO A 729 -24.85 33.37 20.46
CA PRO A 729 -24.27 34.72 20.53
C PRO A 729 -23.13 34.89 19.50
N PRO A 730 -22.79 36.14 19.12
CA PRO A 730 -21.67 36.42 18.21
C PRO A 730 -20.36 35.83 18.72
N LEU A 731 -19.47 35.48 17.78
CA LEU A 731 -18.08 35.12 18.11
C LEU A 731 -17.40 36.30 18.81
N GLN A 732 -16.69 36.00 19.89
CA GLN A 732 -15.88 37.00 20.58
C GLN A 732 -14.73 37.48 19.68
N PRO A 733 -14.24 38.72 19.81
CA PRO A 733 -13.09 39.20 19.04
C PRO A 733 -11.83 38.33 19.23
N SER A 734 -11.69 37.70 20.40
CA SER A 734 -10.61 36.77 20.74
C SER A 734 -10.84 35.35 20.22
N GLU A 735 -11.94 35.06 19.51
CA GLU A 735 -12.23 33.75 18.94
C GLU A 735 -12.01 33.74 17.42
N ILE A 736 -11.49 32.61 16.92
CA ILE A 736 -11.59 32.25 15.50
C ILE A 736 -12.22 30.86 15.36
N ASN A 737 -12.89 30.64 14.24
CA ASN A 737 -13.63 29.40 14.05
C ASN A 737 -12.69 28.20 13.84
N ASP A 738 -12.99 27.09 14.52
CA ASP A 738 -12.21 25.84 14.51
C ASP A 738 -12.92 24.66 13.81
N HIS A 739 -13.94 24.96 12.98
CA HIS A 739 -14.75 23.95 12.31
C HIS A 739 -14.08 23.42 11.04
N ILE A 740 -13.51 24.33 10.26
CA ILE A 740 -12.78 24.08 9.01
C ILE A 740 -11.66 25.10 8.91
N LEU A 741 -10.49 24.64 8.48
CA LEU A 741 -9.32 25.48 8.27
C LEU A 741 -8.67 25.06 6.95
N VAL A 742 -8.52 25.99 6.02
CA VAL A 742 -7.67 25.81 4.84
C VAL A 742 -6.40 26.60 5.06
N SER A 743 -5.24 25.98 4.93
CA SER A 743 -3.95 26.59 5.16
C SER A 743 -3.07 26.44 3.92
N ARG A 744 -2.28 27.47 3.62
CA ARG A 744 -1.16 27.34 2.70
C ARG A 744 -0.13 26.36 3.25
N ARG A 745 0.55 25.63 2.37
CA ARG A 745 1.48 24.58 2.81
C ARG A 745 2.57 25.04 3.77
N ASP A 746 3.07 26.26 3.62
CA ASP A 746 4.11 26.86 4.48
C ASP A 746 3.66 27.07 5.94
N THR A 747 2.36 27.25 6.17
CA THR A 747 1.78 27.40 7.52
C THR A 747 1.07 26.13 8.02
N ALA A 748 0.84 25.16 7.14
CA ALA A 748 0.10 23.93 7.46
C ALA A 748 0.74 23.11 8.58
N ASP A 749 2.06 23.17 8.76
CA ASP A 749 2.76 22.42 9.81
C ASP A 749 2.32 22.82 11.23
N VAL A 750 1.87 24.06 11.46
CA VAL A 750 1.35 24.50 12.76
C VAL A 750 0.06 23.76 13.11
N PHE A 751 -0.83 23.59 12.13
CA PHE A 751 -2.15 23.01 12.34
C PHE A 751 -2.14 21.48 12.19
N GLY A 752 -1.29 20.97 11.30
CA GLY A 752 -1.02 19.55 11.18
C GLY A 752 -0.38 18.98 12.45
N ASN A 753 0.52 19.73 13.10
CA ASN A 753 1.15 19.33 14.37
C ASN A 753 0.48 19.98 15.60
N TYR A 754 -0.80 20.34 15.51
CA TYR A 754 -1.46 21.12 16.56
C TYR A 754 -1.49 20.42 17.92
N TYR A 755 -1.55 19.08 17.98
CA TYR A 755 -1.45 18.33 19.24
C TYR A 755 -0.12 18.58 19.97
N SER A 756 1.00 18.49 19.24
CA SER A 756 2.31 18.81 19.78
C SER A 756 2.49 20.30 20.07
N GLU A 757 1.88 21.18 19.28
CA GLU A 757 1.88 22.62 19.56
C GLU A 757 1.13 22.95 20.85
N LEU A 758 -0.06 22.38 21.07
CA LEU A 758 -0.83 22.54 22.31
C LEU A 758 -0.01 22.18 23.54
N SER A 759 0.76 21.09 23.46
CA SER A 759 1.58 20.60 24.58
C SER A 759 2.71 21.56 24.97
N LYS A 760 3.14 22.44 24.05
CA LYS A 760 4.16 23.48 24.31
C LYS A 760 3.57 24.75 24.91
N LYS A 761 2.24 24.89 24.96
CA LYS A 761 1.57 26.12 25.36
C LYS A 761 1.18 26.11 26.84
N ASP A 762 1.43 27.24 27.50
CA ASP A 762 0.81 27.55 28.78
C ASP A 762 -0.59 28.14 28.54
N VAL A 763 -1.63 27.33 28.81
CA VAL A 763 -3.03 27.75 28.65
C VAL A 763 -3.37 28.94 29.57
N LYS A 764 -2.67 29.11 30.70
CA LYS A 764 -2.82 30.30 31.56
C LYS A 764 -2.35 31.56 30.84
N GLY A 765 -1.37 31.45 29.93
CA GLY A 765 -0.93 32.51 29.03
C GLY A 765 -2.05 33.02 28.13
N CYS A 766 -2.82 32.11 27.52
CA CYS A 766 -4.02 32.49 26.74
C CYS A 766 -5.02 33.27 27.62
N MET A 767 -5.29 32.82 28.84
CA MET A 767 -6.24 33.47 29.74
C MET A 767 -5.83 34.90 30.10
N LYS A 768 -4.53 35.17 30.28
CA LYS A 768 -4.01 36.51 30.60
C LYS A 768 -4.26 37.53 29.50
N LEU A 769 -4.43 37.08 28.25
CA LEU A 769 -4.69 37.93 27.09
C LEU A 769 -6.18 38.14 26.82
N LEU A 770 -7.06 37.47 27.58
CA LEU A 770 -8.51 37.63 27.42
C LEU A 770 -9.03 38.84 28.20
N PRO A 771 -10.02 39.56 27.65
CA PRO A 771 -10.74 40.61 28.35
C PRO A 771 -11.24 40.21 29.74
N ASP A 772 -11.17 41.16 30.67
CA ASP A 772 -11.58 40.99 32.07
C ASP A 772 -13.03 40.53 32.22
N ASP A 773 -13.93 40.94 31.33
CA ASP A 773 -15.35 40.55 31.37
C ASP A 773 -15.58 39.06 31.05
N LEU A 774 -14.63 38.43 30.35
CA LEU A 774 -14.62 36.99 30.10
C LEU A 774 -14.00 36.22 31.28
N THR A 775 -12.96 36.75 31.92
CA THR A 775 -12.16 36.03 32.92
C THR A 775 -12.56 36.31 34.37
N LYS A 776 -12.98 37.53 34.72
CA LYS A 776 -13.35 37.91 36.10
C LYS A 776 -14.74 37.39 36.50
N GLY A 777 -14.84 36.94 37.75
CA GLY A 777 -16.10 36.48 38.34
C GLY A 777 -16.58 35.10 37.86
N GLY A 778 -15.68 34.24 37.38
CA GLY A 778 -16.02 32.87 36.98
C GLY A 778 -16.91 32.78 35.74
N LYS A 779 -16.70 33.66 34.74
CA LYS A 779 -17.59 33.76 33.58
C LYS A 779 -17.18 32.87 32.41
N ARG A 780 -15.88 32.71 32.12
CA ARG A 780 -15.34 31.80 31.08
C ARG A 780 -13.80 31.72 31.13
N GLY A 781 -13.20 30.60 30.72
CA GLY A 781 -11.75 30.52 30.46
C GLY A 781 -11.41 30.45 28.96
N CYS A 782 -10.15 30.17 28.63
CA CYS A 782 -9.68 30.04 27.24
C CYS A 782 -10.23 28.75 26.61
N ASN A 783 -11.10 28.88 25.61
CA ASN A 783 -11.65 27.75 24.85
C ASN A 783 -10.79 27.42 23.61
N SER A 784 -11.19 26.41 22.83
CA SER A 784 -10.42 25.97 21.64
C SER A 784 -10.33 27.05 20.57
N GLU A 785 -11.39 27.82 20.35
CA GLU A 785 -11.46 28.92 19.37
C GLU A 785 -10.51 30.08 19.75
N MET A 786 -10.39 30.39 21.05
CA MET A 786 -9.46 31.40 21.58
C MET A 786 -8.01 30.92 21.55
N LEU A 787 -7.78 29.66 21.93
CA LEU A 787 -6.45 29.05 21.92
C LEU A 787 -5.88 28.98 20.50
N LEU A 788 -6.72 28.63 19.52
CA LEU A 788 -6.32 28.63 18.11
C LEU A 788 -5.97 30.05 17.64
N LYS A 789 -6.76 31.06 18.01
CA LYS A 789 -6.45 32.46 17.68
C LYS A 789 -5.11 32.88 18.28
N TRP A 790 -4.88 32.59 19.55
CA TRP A 790 -3.64 32.96 20.24
C TRP A 790 -2.42 32.35 19.55
N ILE A 791 -2.46 31.07 19.18
CA ILE A 791 -1.37 30.40 18.44
C ILE A 791 -1.15 31.04 17.06
N VAL A 792 -2.22 31.41 16.36
CA VAL A 792 -2.16 32.06 15.05
C VAL A 792 -1.54 33.46 15.15
N ASP A 793 -1.97 34.26 16.13
CA ASP A 793 -1.45 35.61 16.37
C ASP A 793 0.05 35.57 16.73
N GLU A 794 0.44 34.67 17.63
CA GLU A 794 1.85 34.52 18.06
C GLU A 794 2.78 34.13 16.91
N ARG A 795 2.26 33.42 15.90
CA ARG A 795 3.01 33.00 14.71
C ARG A 795 2.93 34.00 13.56
N ASN A 796 2.28 35.16 13.75
CA ASN A 796 2.02 36.15 12.71
C ASN A 796 1.34 35.56 11.46
N ILE A 797 0.44 34.59 11.65
CA ILE A 797 -0.28 33.93 10.55
C ILE A 797 -1.51 34.78 10.17
N THR A 798 -1.60 35.18 8.90
CA THR A 798 -2.70 36.01 8.41
C THR A 798 -3.98 35.20 8.23
N VAL A 799 -5.05 35.62 8.90
CA VAL A 799 -6.37 34.95 8.85
C VAL A 799 -7.32 35.64 7.88
N THR A 800 -7.75 34.92 6.86
CA THR A 800 -8.80 35.36 5.93
C THR A 800 -10.15 34.74 6.31
N LYS A 801 -11.05 35.56 6.89
CA LYS A 801 -12.42 35.14 7.20
C LYS A 801 -13.29 35.19 5.94
N LEU A 802 -13.85 34.04 5.55
CA LEU A 802 -14.70 33.89 4.36
C LEU A 802 -16.16 33.70 4.75
N GLY A 803 -17.07 34.38 4.05
CA GLY A 803 -18.50 34.14 4.23
C GLY A 803 -18.96 32.80 3.66
N GLN A 804 -20.10 32.32 4.15
CA GLN A 804 -20.61 30.98 3.82
C GLN A 804 -21.06 30.85 2.36
N SER A 805 -21.25 31.93 1.61
CA SER A 805 -21.42 31.82 0.15
C SER A 805 -20.14 31.36 -0.59
N LYS A 806 -18.96 31.51 0.03
CA LYS A 806 -17.65 31.09 -0.51
C LYS A 806 -17.14 29.80 0.14
N LEU A 807 -17.46 29.58 1.41
CA LEU A 807 -17.29 28.30 2.12
C LEU A 807 -18.69 27.73 2.45
N PRO A 808 -19.37 27.10 1.47
CA PRO A 808 -20.77 26.68 1.60
C PRO A 808 -20.94 25.42 2.46
N PHE A 809 -20.51 25.51 3.72
CA PHE A 809 -20.54 24.41 4.67
C PHE A 809 -21.33 24.79 5.94
N GLN A 810 -21.84 23.77 6.63
CA GLN A 810 -22.41 23.83 7.97
C GLN A 810 -21.94 22.61 8.77
N ARG A 811 -21.97 22.71 10.10
CA ARG A 811 -21.83 21.52 10.96
C ARG A 811 -23.18 20.86 11.17
N SER A 812 -23.30 19.60 10.80
CA SER A 812 -24.56 18.87 10.82
C SER A 812 -24.47 17.56 11.60
N ALA A 813 -25.61 17.01 11.98
CA ALA A 813 -25.74 15.70 12.60
C ALA A 813 -26.81 14.91 11.85
N ASN A 814 -26.57 13.61 11.65
CA ASN A 814 -27.61 12.67 11.23
C ASN A 814 -28.14 11.98 12.48
N VAL A 815 -29.43 12.16 12.77
CA VAL A 815 -30.08 11.62 13.97
C VAL A 815 -31.04 10.52 13.56
N LYS A 816 -30.92 9.34 14.20
CA LYS A 816 -31.81 8.20 13.97
C LYS A 816 -33.10 8.37 14.77
N LEU A 817 -34.23 8.35 14.07
CA LEU A 817 -35.57 8.42 14.66
C LEU A 817 -36.05 7.04 15.17
N PRO A 818 -37.10 6.98 16.01
CA PRO A 818 -37.68 5.72 16.49
C PRO A 818 -38.15 4.78 15.37
N ASP A 819 -38.69 5.34 14.29
CA ASP A 819 -39.15 4.60 13.10
C ASP A 819 -37.99 4.05 12.23
N GLY A 820 -36.75 4.31 12.63
CA GLY A 820 -35.54 3.90 11.91
C GLY A 820 -35.11 4.86 10.80
N SER A 821 -35.88 5.92 10.51
CA SER A 821 -35.53 6.94 9.54
C SER A 821 -34.48 7.93 10.09
N ASN A 822 -33.95 8.77 9.21
CA ASN A 822 -32.82 9.65 9.50
C ASN A 822 -33.20 11.10 9.27
N VAL A 823 -32.98 11.96 10.26
CA VAL A 823 -33.19 13.41 10.14
C VAL A 823 -31.85 14.14 10.25
N PRO A 824 -31.42 14.87 9.20
CA PRO A 824 -30.30 15.78 9.29
C PRO A 824 -30.70 17.06 10.04
N CYS A 825 -29.82 17.58 10.89
CA CYS A 825 -30.02 18.87 11.56
C CYS A 825 -28.70 19.65 11.74
N PHE A 826 -28.75 20.98 11.73
CA PHE A 826 -27.57 21.81 11.97
C PHE A 826 -27.20 21.83 13.46
N HIS A 827 -26.09 21.19 13.83
CA HIS A 827 -25.61 21.11 15.22
C HIS A 827 -24.93 22.42 15.68
N LYS A 828 -24.11 23.03 14.81
CA LYS A 828 -23.48 24.33 15.07
C LYS A 828 -23.64 25.22 13.84
N PHE A 829 -24.81 25.85 13.77
CA PHE A 829 -25.16 26.75 12.67
C PHE A 829 -24.22 27.97 12.65
N CYS A 830 -23.64 28.24 11.49
CA CYS A 830 -22.70 29.33 11.29
C CYS A 830 -23.07 30.08 10.00
N GLN A 831 -23.26 31.40 10.06
CA GLN A 831 -23.58 32.24 8.92
C GLN A 831 -22.77 33.53 8.94
N SER A 832 -22.65 34.17 7.78
CA SER A 832 -22.01 35.47 7.65
C SER A 832 -23.04 36.55 7.40
N ARG A 833 -22.85 37.71 8.04
CA ARG A 833 -23.75 38.85 7.81
C ARG A 833 -23.55 39.43 6.42
N LYS A 834 -22.30 39.52 5.95
CA LYS A 834 -21.95 40.13 4.65
C LYS A 834 -22.24 39.20 3.47
N HIS A 835 -21.95 37.92 3.63
CA HIS A 835 -22.01 36.94 2.54
C HIS A 835 -22.66 35.63 3.02
N PRO A 836 -23.95 35.68 3.41
CA PRO A 836 -24.66 34.51 3.90
C PRO A 836 -24.79 33.44 2.81
N LEU A 837 -24.88 32.19 3.24
CA LEU A 837 -25.27 31.12 2.34
C LEU A 837 -26.78 31.16 2.12
N THR A 838 -27.19 31.33 0.87
CA THR A 838 -28.59 31.15 0.47
C THR A 838 -28.91 29.67 0.37
N PHE A 839 -29.87 29.23 1.17
CA PHE A 839 -30.37 27.87 1.17
C PHE A 839 -31.34 27.65 0.00
N THR A 840 -31.25 26.49 -0.63
CA THR A 840 -32.26 25.95 -1.55
C THR A 840 -33.48 25.48 -0.78
N ASN A 841 -34.61 25.23 -1.46
CA ASN A 841 -35.81 24.69 -0.82
C ASN A 841 -35.55 23.41 -0.01
N GLU A 842 -34.67 22.52 -0.49
CA GLU A 842 -34.28 21.30 0.22
C GLU A 842 -33.47 21.58 1.50
N SER A 843 -32.56 22.56 1.46
CA SER A 843 -31.74 22.90 2.64
C SER A 843 -32.47 23.79 3.64
N ASN A 844 -33.51 24.53 3.20
CA ASN A 844 -34.45 25.22 4.09
C ASN A 844 -35.23 24.23 4.99
N ALA A 845 -35.33 22.96 4.61
CA ALA A 845 -35.96 21.93 5.43
C ALA A 845 -35.07 21.47 6.61
N ILE A 846 -33.75 21.71 6.56
CA ILE A 846 -32.84 21.29 7.63
C ILE A 846 -32.96 22.26 8.81
N LYS A 847 -33.52 21.75 9.92
CA LYS A 847 -33.69 22.52 11.15
C LYS A 847 -32.39 22.56 11.96
N ILE A 848 -32.26 23.58 12.82
CA ILE A 848 -31.19 23.63 13.83
C ILE A 848 -31.51 22.59 14.91
N CYS A 849 -30.56 21.72 15.26
CA CYS A 849 -30.80 20.61 16.20
C CYS A 849 -31.33 21.12 17.55
N LYS A 850 -30.87 22.29 18.02
CA LYS A 850 -31.32 22.92 19.28
C LYS A 850 -32.80 23.33 19.25
N HIS A 851 -33.38 23.55 18.07
CA HIS A 851 -34.78 23.99 17.91
C HIS A 851 -35.75 22.82 17.71
N ILE A 852 -35.26 21.58 17.73
CA ILE A 852 -36.09 20.38 17.65
C ILE A 852 -36.35 19.90 19.08
N ASP A 853 -37.62 19.67 19.42
CA ASP A 853 -38.01 19.04 20.68
C ASP A 853 -37.76 17.53 20.59
N TRP A 854 -36.51 17.14 20.84
CA TRP A 854 -36.10 15.73 20.76
C TRP A 854 -36.81 14.84 21.77
N LYS A 855 -37.26 15.38 22.91
CA LYS A 855 -38.03 14.59 23.89
C LYS A 855 -39.34 14.14 23.26
N LYS A 856 -40.10 15.08 22.71
CA LYS A 856 -41.34 14.77 21.98
C LYS A 856 -41.13 13.83 20.80
N VAL A 857 -40.03 13.99 20.06
CA VAL A 857 -39.70 13.11 18.92
C VAL A 857 -39.42 11.67 19.37
N PHE A 858 -38.79 11.47 20.53
CA PHE A 858 -38.44 10.15 21.05
C PHE A 858 -39.46 9.55 22.03
N GLU A 859 -40.47 10.32 22.46
CA GLU A 859 -41.57 9.88 23.34
C GLU A 859 -42.70 9.15 22.59
N VAL A 860 -42.64 9.05 21.26
CA VAL A 860 -43.65 8.34 20.45
C VAL A 860 -43.58 6.84 20.74
N LYS A 861 -44.66 6.31 21.34
CA LYS A 861 -44.88 4.93 21.75
C LYS A 861 -44.92 3.94 20.60
#